data_AF-A0A7V3LHU2-F1
#
_entry.id   AF-A0A7V3LHU2-F1
#
_cell.length_a   1.000
_cell.length_b   1.000
_cell.length_c   1.000
_cell.angle_alpha   90.00
_cell.angle_beta   90.00
_cell.angle_gamma   90.00
#
_symmetry.space_group_name_H-M   'P 1'
#
loop_
_entity.id
_entity.type
_entity.pdbx_description
1 polymer ?
#
loop_
_entity_poly.entity_id
_entity_poly.type
_entity_poly.pdbx_seq_one_letter_code
_entity_poly.pdbx_strand_id
1 'polypeptide(L)'
;QCEVVCNVAVPDEFNAELVSRRAAYIAFPQAVPKKAVIERAGVSPCSFNCPAGIKAHGYVALVRSGQYEKAFRLVQETTPFVGTLGRACYAPCEAECTRGRLEGPVSLRRLKRFIAENHYPAPAKAEAFPRSGKRVAVVGSGPAGLTAAWHLARKGHEVTVFETASRPGGMLSLALPSYRLPLEVVERDIASVLEQGVTVVTNTRVTNVEELRSQGYDAVLVAVGTHESVRLGVPGEELPGVRPALEVLRAAKEGQDLGLKGKQVAVIGGGNVAMDSARTALRAGAVRVEVISLESHEEMPAHPEEIEQAEAEGVIFRNSCGVARFVGEGAVSGVELVRCVSVYDSEGRFSPKYAEGTIGRVDCEAVIIAAGMRPDAADLGLPLGPGGRIQVDENTLQTGVPYVFAAGDVVTGPSMIVSAVGQGRRAACMIDRFLQGESLDPALFAPPLPVVDKDEVLARQTRYTRIDPPAKPAVKRLAPDEFYPEEPPLSEEEALKAARRCLDCGVCSECQECVIVCPADCVHLDAHDQELEVEVGAVILATGFELFPADAKPQYGYGRYKNVITGMQMDRLLAPTRPYNNVLRPSDGKIPERIAYVLCTGSRDETVDNPLCSKICCMYSIKHNQLIMGTLPLADVTVYYMDVRAAGKGYDEFFEQAKAMGASFVRGRIAEIVEKENGNLLLRYEDIESGGGMVEAEHDLVVLAVGVRPSLDPAELFPEGAPALDEFLYLAEANEDLDPGRTSVPGVFVAGAAAGAKDIPDSILHAGAAAVQAAAYLERLKVTV
;
A
#
# COMPACT_ATOMS: atom_id res chain seq x y z
N GLN A 1 0.08 -17.96 16.93
CA GLN A 1 1.27 -17.08 16.82
C GLN A 1 1.07 -16.01 15.75
N CYS A 2 0.68 -16.36 14.52
CA CYS A 2 0.41 -15.40 13.44
C CYS A 2 -0.55 -14.27 13.84
N GLU A 3 -1.68 -14.61 14.48
CA GLU A 3 -2.62 -13.63 15.08
C GLU A 3 -1.96 -12.66 16.05
N VAL A 4 -1.09 -13.18 16.93
CA VAL A 4 -0.49 -12.41 18.04
C VAL A 4 0.50 -11.36 17.50
N VAL A 5 1.26 -11.72 16.46
CA VAL A 5 2.26 -10.82 15.87
C VAL A 5 1.68 -9.88 14.82
N CYS A 6 0.49 -10.18 14.29
CA CYS A 6 -0.17 -9.30 13.33
C CYS A 6 -0.58 -7.98 13.98
N ASN A 7 -0.06 -6.88 13.43
CA ASN A 7 -0.24 -5.52 13.96
C ASN A 7 -1.28 -4.69 13.21
N VAL A 8 -1.97 -5.28 12.23
CA VAL A 8 -3.11 -4.65 11.55
C VAL A 8 -4.41 -5.13 12.17
N ALA A 9 -5.27 -4.19 12.54
CA ALA A 9 -6.60 -4.45 13.07
C ALA A 9 -7.66 -4.16 12.00
N VAL A 10 -8.60 -5.08 11.85
CA VAL A 10 -9.73 -4.98 10.92
C VAL A 10 -11.03 -5.34 11.62
N PRO A 11 -12.20 -4.91 11.12
CA PRO A 11 -13.49 -5.33 11.67
C PRO A 11 -13.61 -6.86 11.74
N ASP A 12 -14.16 -7.37 12.84
CA ASP A 12 -14.37 -8.81 13.02
C ASP A 12 -15.77 -9.24 12.59
N GLU A 13 -15.88 -9.70 11.34
CA GLU A 13 -17.13 -10.22 10.75
C GLU A 13 -17.75 -11.35 11.56
N PHE A 14 -16.95 -12.26 12.13
CA PHE A 14 -17.47 -13.36 12.97
C PHE A 14 -18.17 -12.83 14.22
N ASN A 15 -17.68 -11.71 14.77
CA ASN A 15 -18.31 -10.99 15.87
C ASN A 15 -19.26 -9.88 15.43
N ALA A 16 -19.74 -9.92 14.18
CA ALA A 16 -20.65 -8.92 13.61
C ALA A 16 -20.15 -7.48 13.80
N GLU A 17 -18.85 -7.29 13.62
CA GLU A 17 -18.12 -6.01 13.69
C GLU A 17 -18.16 -5.32 15.07
N LEU A 18 -18.57 -6.05 16.11
CA LEU A 18 -18.59 -5.52 17.49
C LEU A 18 -17.20 -5.27 18.06
N VAL A 19 -16.19 -5.97 17.55
CA VAL A 19 -14.78 -5.85 17.91
C VAL A 19 -13.92 -5.90 16.65
N SER A 20 -12.63 -5.64 16.80
CA SER A 20 -11.65 -5.83 15.74
C SER A 20 -10.94 -7.17 15.89
N ARG A 21 -10.65 -7.82 14.76
CA ARG A 21 -9.72 -8.93 14.64
C ARG A 21 -8.41 -8.46 14.01
N ARG A 22 -7.49 -9.38 13.82
CA ARG A 22 -6.23 -9.15 13.10
C ARG A 22 -6.38 -9.57 11.63
N ALA A 23 -5.55 -9.02 10.75
CA ALA A 23 -5.51 -9.44 9.34
C ALA A 23 -5.08 -10.91 9.18
N ALA A 24 -4.21 -11.42 10.06
CA ALA A 24 -3.98 -12.86 10.22
C ALA A 24 -4.86 -13.39 11.37
N TYR A 25 -5.76 -14.32 11.08
CA TYR A 25 -6.79 -14.79 12.03
C TYR A 25 -7.27 -16.21 11.75
N ILE A 26 -7.89 -16.84 12.74
CA ILE A 26 -8.68 -18.06 12.61
C ILE A 26 -10.13 -17.61 12.40
N ALA A 27 -10.74 -18.02 11.29
CA ALA A 27 -12.05 -17.53 10.86
C ALA A 27 -13.12 -17.64 11.96
N PHE A 28 -13.15 -18.75 12.69
CA PHE A 28 -14.03 -18.94 13.85
C PHE A 28 -13.51 -20.06 14.76
N PRO A 29 -13.92 -20.10 16.05
CA PRO A 29 -13.37 -21.05 17.03
C PRO A 29 -13.53 -22.54 16.67
N GLN A 30 -14.60 -22.87 15.93
CA GLN A 30 -14.98 -24.22 15.49
C GLN A 30 -14.47 -24.56 14.07
N ALA A 31 -13.62 -23.74 13.45
CA ALA A 31 -13.10 -24.01 12.11
C ALA A 31 -12.44 -25.40 12.04
N VAL A 32 -12.77 -26.18 11.01
CA VAL A 32 -12.19 -27.51 10.76
C VAL A 32 -11.65 -27.56 9.33
N PRO A 33 -10.33 -27.73 9.12
CA PRO A 33 -9.28 -27.67 10.14
C PRO A 33 -9.14 -26.26 10.73
N LYS A 34 -8.73 -26.17 12.01
CA LYS A 34 -8.50 -24.88 12.69
C LYS A 34 -7.20 -24.25 12.20
N LYS A 35 -7.26 -23.57 11.05
CA LYS A 35 -6.13 -22.92 10.39
C LYS A 35 -6.22 -21.41 10.51
N ALA A 36 -5.06 -20.76 10.65
CA ALA A 36 -4.97 -19.32 10.48
C ALA A 36 -4.96 -19.00 8.98
N VAL A 37 -5.74 -18.00 8.60
CA VAL A 37 -5.77 -17.38 7.27
C VAL A 37 -5.21 -15.97 7.37
N ILE A 38 -4.80 -15.40 6.24
CA ILE A 38 -4.36 -14.01 6.15
C ILE A 38 -5.24 -13.32 5.12
N GLU A 39 -5.99 -12.31 5.56
CA GLU A 39 -6.73 -11.46 4.67
C GLU A 39 -5.78 -10.44 4.03
N ARG A 40 -5.74 -10.46 2.70
CA ARG A 40 -4.93 -9.55 1.90
C ARG A 40 -5.75 -9.13 0.69
N ALA A 41 -6.26 -7.91 0.74
CA ALA A 41 -7.11 -7.36 -0.33
C ALA A 41 -6.33 -7.06 -1.62
N GLY A 42 -5.01 -6.93 -1.54
CA GLY A 42 -4.14 -6.67 -2.69
C GLY A 42 -2.85 -5.97 -2.28
N VAL A 43 -2.11 -5.45 -3.27
CA VAL A 43 -0.89 -4.68 -3.02
C VAL A 43 -1.24 -3.22 -2.74
N SER A 44 -0.74 -2.68 -1.63
CA SER A 44 -0.92 -1.25 -1.31
C SER A 44 -0.25 -0.34 -2.38
N PRO A 45 -0.86 0.78 -2.80
CA PRO A 45 -0.30 1.65 -3.84
C PRO A 45 1.11 2.17 -3.51
N CYS A 46 1.39 2.43 -2.24
CA CYS A 46 2.70 2.91 -1.79
C CYS A 46 3.82 1.85 -1.91
N SER A 47 3.52 0.58 -1.70
CA SER A 47 4.48 -0.52 -1.89
C SER A 47 4.66 -0.84 -3.38
N PHE A 48 3.57 -0.81 -4.16
CA PHE A 48 3.62 -1.05 -5.61
C PHE A 48 4.46 0.00 -6.35
N ASN A 49 4.21 1.29 -6.08
CA ASN A 49 4.90 2.38 -6.76
C ASN A 49 6.31 2.67 -6.24
N CYS A 50 6.84 1.87 -5.31
CA CYS A 50 8.24 1.96 -4.94
C CYS A 50 9.09 1.20 -5.96
N PRO A 51 9.96 1.86 -6.76
CA PRO A 51 10.77 1.16 -7.77
C PRO A 51 11.72 0.11 -7.19
N ALA A 52 12.12 0.28 -5.92
CA ALA A 52 12.94 -0.68 -5.20
C ALA A 52 12.15 -1.91 -4.68
N GLY A 53 10.82 -1.81 -4.63
CA GLY A 53 9.95 -2.80 -3.97
C GLY A 53 10.11 -2.79 -2.46
N ILE A 54 10.22 -1.59 -1.84
CA ILE A 54 10.19 -1.43 -0.38
C ILE A 54 8.74 -1.53 0.08
N LYS A 55 8.49 -2.36 1.10
CA LYS A 55 7.16 -2.60 1.68
C LYS A 55 6.74 -1.45 2.58
N ALA A 56 6.27 -0.36 1.97
CA ALA A 56 5.95 0.88 2.68
C ALA A 56 4.83 0.71 3.71
N HIS A 57 3.77 0.00 3.36
CA HIS A 57 2.70 -0.33 4.30
C HIS A 57 3.23 -1.11 5.52
N GLY A 58 4.14 -2.05 5.29
CA GLY A 58 4.70 -2.92 6.34
C GLY A 58 5.50 -2.16 7.39
N TYR A 59 6.47 -1.34 6.97
CA TYR A 59 7.28 -0.61 7.94
C TYR A 59 6.47 0.47 8.66
N VAL A 60 5.46 1.07 8.02
CA VAL A 60 4.54 2.00 8.66
C VAL A 60 3.71 1.31 9.74
N ALA A 61 3.19 0.11 9.46
CA ALA A 61 2.46 -0.68 10.45
C ALA A 61 3.36 -1.04 11.65
N LEU A 62 4.62 -1.40 11.39
CA LEU A 62 5.60 -1.69 12.44
C LEU A 62 5.91 -0.44 13.30
N VAL A 63 6.14 0.72 12.68
CA VAL A 63 6.30 2.00 13.39
C VAL A 63 5.06 2.33 14.22
N ARG A 64 3.86 2.18 13.67
CA ARG A 64 2.59 2.39 14.40
C ARG A 64 2.48 1.52 15.67
N SER A 65 3.12 0.35 15.67
CA SER A 65 3.17 -0.58 16.80
C SER A 65 4.41 -0.44 17.70
N GLY A 66 5.26 0.57 17.50
CA GLY A 66 6.48 0.78 18.29
C GLY A 66 7.62 -0.19 17.97
N GLN A 67 7.52 -0.96 16.88
CA GLN A 67 8.48 -2.00 16.50
C GLN A 67 9.52 -1.45 15.50
N TYR A 68 10.26 -0.43 15.91
CA TYR A 68 11.11 0.36 15.00
C TYR A 68 12.29 -0.42 14.41
N GLU A 69 12.94 -1.27 15.21
CA GLU A 69 14.03 -2.14 14.73
C GLU A 69 13.56 -3.12 13.65
N LYS A 70 12.38 -3.71 13.83
CA LYS A 70 11.76 -4.58 12.81
C LYS A 70 11.39 -3.78 11.56
N ALA A 71 10.88 -2.56 11.73
CA ALA A 71 10.60 -1.67 10.61
C ALA A 71 11.87 -1.35 9.80
N PHE A 72 13.00 -1.09 10.48
CA PHE A 72 14.28 -0.86 9.85
C PHE A 72 14.76 -2.10 9.08
N ARG A 73 14.73 -3.27 9.71
CA ARG A 73 15.12 -4.55 9.08
C ARG A 73 14.26 -4.88 7.86
N LEU A 74 12.95 -4.63 7.92
CA LEU A 74 12.04 -4.82 6.79
C LEU A 74 12.43 -3.96 5.58
N VAL A 75 12.93 -2.74 5.79
CA VAL A 75 13.47 -1.93 4.68
C VAL A 75 14.81 -2.49 4.19
N GLN A 76 15.66 -2.98 5.10
CA GLN A 76 16.97 -3.59 4.78
C GLN A 76 16.86 -4.89 3.99
N GLU A 77 15.74 -5.61 4.07
CA GLU A 77 15.46 -6.74 3.17
C GLU A 77 15.51 -6.32 1.71
N THR A 78 15.13 -5.08 1.40
CA THR A 78 15.13 -4.56 0.03
C THR A 78 16.43 -3.84 -0.31
N THR A 79 16.98 -3.04 0.60
CA THR A 79 18.12 -2.16 0.29
C THR A 79 18.95 -1.77 1.52
N PRO A 80 20.30 -1.66 1.40
CA PRO A 80 21.13 -1.14 2.47
C PRO A 80 20.95 0.37 2.71
N PHE A 81 20.31 1.10 1.80
CA PHE A 81 20.26 2.58 1.80
C PHE A 81 19.10 3.16 2.62
N VAL A 82 18.87 2.69 3.84
CA VAL A 82 17.72 3.11 4.64
C VAL A 82 17.85 4.58 5.03
N GLY A 83 19.03 4.99 5.53
CA GLY A 83 19.28 6.37 5.93
C GLY A 83 19.24 7.34 4.75
N THR A 84 19.89 6.96 3.65
CA THR A 84 19.91 7.72 2.40
C THR A 84 18.51 7.94 1.84
N LEU A 85 17.72 6.86 1.70
CA LEU A 85 16.36 6.96 1.15
C LEU A 85 15.38 7.62 2.12
N GLY A 86 15.68 7.70 3.41
CA GLY A 86 14.92 8.50 4.37
C GLY A 86 15.11 10.01 4.15
N ARG A 87 16.19 10.43 3.48
CA ARG A 87 16.53 11.84 3.26
C ARG A 87 16.29 12.30 1.84
N ALA A 88 16.93 11.63 0.88
CA ALA A 88 17.07 12.11 -0.50
C ALA A 88 16.15 11.39 -1.50
N CYS A 89 15.28 10.49 -1.04
CA CYS A 89 14.28 9.89 -1.91
C CYS A 89 13.20 10.93 -2.25
N TYR A 90 12.75 10.98 -3.50
CA TYR A 90 11.61 11.81 -3.91
C TYR A 90 10.24 11.18 -3.60
N ALA A 91 10.24 10.06 -2.88
CA ALA A 91 9.06 9.43 -2.30
C ALA A 91 7.88 9.21 -3.29
N PRO A 92 8.09 8.51 -4.43
CA PRO A 92 6.98 8.18 -5.35
C PRO A 92 5.84 7.41 -4.66
N CYS A 93 6.16 6.68 -3.59
CA CYS A 93 5.19 6.02 -2.73
C CYS A 93 4.21 6.98 -2.01
N GLU A 94 4.62 8.23 -1.74
CA GLU A 94 3.76 9.25 -1.13
C GLU A 94 2.83 9.89 -2.17
N ALA A 95 3.32 10.12 -3.39
CA ALA A 95 2.52 10.66 -4.50
C ALA A 95 1.28 9.79 -4.78
N GLU A 96 1.41 8.49 -4.56
CA GLU A 96 0.39 7.50 -4.88
C GLU A 96 -0.41 7.02 -3.66
N CYS A 97 -0.14 7.58 -2.49
CA CYS A 97 -0.85 7.24 -1.26
C CYS A 97 -2.33 7.60 -1.37
N THR A 98 -3.23 6.64 -1.10
CA THR A 98 -4.69 6.86 -1.11
C THR A 98 -5.13 8.01 -0.21
N ARG A 99 -4.45 8.22 0.92
CA ARG A 99 -4.75 9.33 1.84
C ARG A 99 -4.43 10.71 1.26
N GLY A 100 -3.67 10.78 0.16
CA GLY A 100 -3.48 12.01 -0.61
C GLY A 100 -4.79 12.65 -1.10
N ARG A 101 -5.86 11.85 -1.28
CA ARG A 101 -7.22 12.34 -1.61
C ARG A 101 -7.98 12.96 -0.42
N LEU A 102 -7.40 12.93 0.78
CA LEU A 102 -7.98 13.46 2.02
C LEU A 102 -7.18 14.67 2.50
N GLU A 103 -6.45 14.55 3.62
CA GLU A 103 -5.65 15.65 4.19
C GLU A 103 -4.16 15.58 3.84
N GLY A 104 -3.78 14.72 2.89
CA GLY A 104 -2.42 14.57 2.39
C GLY A 104 -1.82 13.19 2.68
N PRO A 105 -0.73 12.81 1.99
CA PRO A 105 -0.17 11.46 2.08
C PRO A 105 0.45 11.17 3.45
N VAL A 106 0.62 9.88 3.77
CA VAL A 106 1.44 9.45 4.91
C VAL A 106 2.90 9.85 4.62
N SER A 107 3.61 10.41 5.61
CA SER A 107 5.00 10.87 5.46
C SER A 107 6.01 9.71 5.48
N LEU A 108 5.89 8.81 4.51
CA LEU A 108 6.66 7.58 4.34
C LEU A 108 8.18 7.81 4.37
N ARG A 109 8.70 8.82 3.67
CA ARG A 109 10.12 9.18 3.64
C ARG A 109 10.61 9.60 5.03
N ARG A 110 9.85 10.48 5.70
CA ARG A 110 10.19 10.97 7.04
C ARG A 110 10.11 9.86 8.10
N LEU A 111 9.15 8.93 7.97
CA LEU A 111 9.08 7.74 8.81
C LEU A 111 10.29 6.81 8.60
N LYS A 112 10.72 6.63 7.34
CA LYS A 112 11.94 5.87 7.02
C LYS A 112 13.20 6.53 7.60
N ARG A 113 13.25 7.86 7.59
CA ARG A 113 14.30 8.62 8.26
C ARG A 113 14.28 8.45 9.78
N PHE A 114 13.09 8.49 10.39
CA PHE A 114 12.92 8.29 11.83
C PHE A 114 13.46 6.94 12.29
N ILE A 115 13.12 5.85 11.59
CA ILE A 115 13.63 4.51 11.92
C ILE A 115 15.14 4.41 11.69
N ALA A 116 15.68 5.05 10.64
CA ALA A 116 17.11 5.05 10.39
C ALA A 116 17.87 5.80 11.49
N GLU A 117 17.44 7.00 11.90
CA GLU A 117 18.20 7.80 12.85
C GLU A 117 18.23 7.25 14.28
N ASN A 118 17.11 6.71 14.75
CA ASN A 118 16.99 6.27 16.15
C ASN A 118 17.34 4.79 16.36
N HIS A 119 17.39 4.00 15.28
CA HIS A 119 17.50 2.55 15.36
C HIS A 119 18.43 1.96 14.29
N TYR A 120 19.55 2.64 13.97
CA TYR A 120 20.67 1.90 13.37
C TYR A 120 21.09 0.83 14.38
N PRO A 121 20.94 -0.47 14.08
CA PRO A 121 21.46 -1.49 14.97
C PRO A 121 22.97 -1.29 15.09
N ALA A 122 23.51 -1.56 16.27
CA ALA A 122 24.96 -1.60 16.44
C ALA A 122 25.54 -2.58 15.40
N PRO A 123 26.69 -2.24 14.78
CA PRO A 123 27.31 -3.09 13.78
C PRO A 123 27.52 -4.48 14.36
N ALA A 124 26.76 -5.46 13.87
CA ALA A 124 26.82 -6.84 14.30
C ALA A 124 27.26 -7.66 13.10
N LYS A 125 28.32 -8.45 13.28
CA LYS A 125 28.81 -9.30 12.20
C LYS A 125 27.67 -10.23 11.77
N ALA A 126 27.22 -10.09 10.53
CA ALA A 126 26.18 -10.95 10.00
C ALA A 126 26.62 -12.42 10.10
N GLU A 127 25.68 -13.32 10.37
CA GLU A 127 25.95 -14.75 10.25
C GLU A 127 26.41 -15.02 8.81
N ALA A 128 27.52 -15.74 8.67
CA ALA A 128 28.08 -16.01 7.35
C ALA A 128 27.12 -16.93 6.58
N PHE A 129 26.64 -16.47 5.43
CA PHE A 129 25.87 -17.31 4.53
C PHE A 129 26.74 -18.46 3.99
N PRO A 130 26.16 -19.65 3.73
CA PRO A 130 26.87 -20.72 3.06
C PRO A 130 27.47 -20.24 1.74
N ARG A 131 28.78 -20.45 1.55
CA ARG A 131 29.46 -19.98 0.34
C ARG A 131 28.99 -20.77 -0.87
N SER A 132 28.60 -20.06 -1.92
CA SER A 132 28.20 -20.65 -3.21
C SER A 132 29.40 -21.13 -4.04
N GLY A 133 30.59 -20.62 -3.74
CA GLY A 133 31.81 -20.83 -4.53
C GLY A 133 31.89 -20.01 -5.81
N LYS A 134 30.93 -19.10 -6.05
CA LYS A 134 30.90 -18.20 -7.22
C LYS A 134 31.45 -16.82 -6.88
N ARG A 135 32.12 -16.20 -7.85
CA ARG A 135 32.72 -14.86 -7.72
C ARG A 135 32.03 -13.86 -8.64
N VAL A 136 31.63 -12.70 -8.11
CA VAL A 136 30.98 -11.63 -8.89
C VAL A 136 31.76 -10.33 -8.78
N ALA A 137 32.03 -9.71 -9.93
CA ALA A 137 32.58 -8.37 -10.00
C ALA A 137 31.46 -7.34 -10.21
N VAL A 138 31.48 -6.26 -9.44
CA VAL A 138 30.58 -5.11 -9.61
C VAL A 138 31.41 -3.88 -9.96
N VAL A 139 31.16 -3.27 -11.10
CA VAL A 139 31.89 -2.09 -11.58
C VAL A 139 31.07 -0.84 -11.26
N GLY A 140 31.52 -0.06 -10.28
CA GLY A 140 30.84 1.13 -9.75
C GLY A 140 30.15 0.87 -8.41
N SER A 141 30.41 1.75 -7.43
CA SER A 141 29.85 1.66 -6.07
C SER A 141 28.67 2.60 -5.84
N GLY A 142 27.92 2.94 -6.89
CA GLY A 142 26.69 3.71 -6.75
C GLY A 142 25.54 2.89 -6.11
N PRO A 143 24.34 3.49 -5.97
CA PRO A 143 23.19 2.83 -5.36
C PRO A 143 22.83 1.48 -6.00
N ALA A 144 22.91 1.36 -7.33
CA ALA A 144 22.65 0.12 -8.05
C ALA A 144 23.69 -0.97 -7.72
N GLY A 145 24.99 -0.64 -7.85
CA GLY A 145 26.08 -1.58 -7.63
C GLY A 145 26.15 -2.09 -6.19
N LEU A 146 26.06 -1.19 -5.20
CA LEU A 146 26.08 -1.58 -3.79
C LEU A 146 24.83 -2.35 -3.35
N THR A 147 23.65 -2.02 -3.89
CA THR A 147 22.44 -2.83 -3.63
C THR A 147 22.59 -4.23 -4.22
N ALA A 148 23.13 -4.35 -5.44
CA ALA A 148 23.35 -5.66 -6.04
C ALA A 148 24.39 -6.47 -5.24
N ALA A 149 25.49 -5.83 -4.83
CA ALA A 149 26.52 -6.46 -4.01
C ALA A 149 25.97 -6.96 -2.67
N TRP A 150 25.12 -6.15 -2.01
CA TRP A 150 24.41 -6.53 -0.79
C TRP A 150 23.61 -7.81 -0.95
N HIS A 151 22.78 -7.90 -2.01
CA HIS A 151 21.94 -9.07 -2.26
C HIS A 151 22.76 -10.30 -2.65
N LEU A 152 23.75 -10.16 -3.52
CA LEU A 152 24.61 -11.26 -3.97
C LEU A 152 25.45 -11.85 -2.83
N ALA A 153 25.98 -11.01 -1.94
CA ALA A 153 26.70 -11.48 -0.76
C ALA A 153 25.79 -12.29 0.18
N ARG A 154 24.52 -11.86 0.36
CA ARG A 154 23.51 -12.60 1.13
C ARG A 154 23.06 -13.92 0.51
N LYS A 155 23.35 -14.13 -0.78
CA LYS A 155 23.20 -15.41 -1.49
C LYS A 155 24.45 -16.30 -1.38
N GLY A 156 25.48 -15.85 -0.68
CA GLY A 156 26.71 -16.61 -0.45
C GLY A 156 27.79 -16.45 -1.53
N HIS A 157 27.59 -15.53 -2.49
CA HIS A 157 28.60 -15.24 -3.52
C HIS A 157 29.72 -14.37 -2.98
N GLU A 158 30.94 -14.57 -3.48
CA GLU A 158 32.07 -13.68 -3.20
C GLU A 158 32.00 -12.46 -4.12
N VAL A 159 31.78 -11.27 -3.55
CA VAL A 159 31.55 -10.04 -4.32
C VAL A 159 32.70 -9.05 -4.14
N THR A 160 33.25 -8.57 -5.25
CA THR A 160 34.21 -7.46 -5.29
C THR A 160 33.62 -6.28 -6.07
N VAL A 161 33.57 -5.11 -5.45
CA VAL A 161 33.16 -3.85 -6.07
C VAL A 161 34.40 -3.06 -6.45
N PHE A 162 34.52 -2.69 -7.73
CA PHE A 162 35.58 -1.82 -8.24
C PHE A 162 35.04 -0.39 -8.39
N GLU A 163 35.68 0.55 -7.69
CA GLU A 163 35.27 1.96 -7.67
C GLU A 163 36.42 2.84 -8.18
N THR A 164 36.11 3.71 -9.14
CA THR A 164 37.08 4.64 -9.73
C THR A 164 37.47 5.74 -8.75
N ALA A 165 36.54 6.25 -7.95
CA ALA A 165 36.78 7.30 -6.97
C ALA A 165 37.56 6.78 -5.75
N SER A 166 38.07 7.70 -4.94
CA SER A 166 38.79 7.40 -3.70
C SER A 166 37.89 6.87 -2.57
N ARG A 167 36.57 7.00 -2.71
CA ARG A 167 35.56 6.58 -1.73
C ARG A 167 34.35 5.96 -2.42
N PRO A 168 33.69 4.98 -1.78
CA PRO A 168 32.47 4.38 -2.32
C PRO A 168 31.22 5.23 -2.14
N GLY A 169 30.15 4.88 -2.86
CA GLY A 169 28.81 5.49 -2.77
C GLY A 169 28.38 6.25 -4.03
N GLY A 170 29.25 6.33 -5.05
CA GLY A 170 28.96 7.03 -6.30
C GLY A 170 28.50 8.48 -6.07
N MET A 171 27.47 8.93 -6.80
CA MET A 171 26.96 10.30 -6.68
C MET A 171 26.46 10.68 -5.28
N LEU A 172 26.07 9.71 -4.43
CA LEU A 172 25.67 9.98 -3.04
C LEU A 172 26.83 10.57 -2.24
N SER A 173 28.03 10.01 -2.41
CA SER A 173 29.25 10.43 -1.72
C SER A 173 29.97 11.55 -2.44
N LEU A 174 29.82 11.63 -3.78
CA LEU A 174 30.64 12.50 -4.62
C LEU A 174 29.98 13.85 -4.94
N ALA A 175 28.66 13.92 -5.16
CA ALA A 175 28.04 15.12 -5.74
C ALA A 175 26.75 15.57 -5.03
N LEU A 176 25.99 14.66 -4.40
CA LEU A 176 24.74 15.04 -3.76
C LEU A 176 25.01 15.98 -2.56
N PRO A 177 24.40 17.17 -2.51
CA PRO A 177 24.76 18.17 -1.48
C PRO A 177 24.55 17.69 -0.04
N SER A 178 25.45 18.09 0.86
CA SER A 178 25.44 17.66 2.26
C SER A 178 24.21 18.13 3.07
N TYR A 179 23.57 19.23 2.66
CA TYR A 179 22.31 19.67 3.28
C TYR A 179 21.13 18.75 2.95
N ARG A 180 21.19 17.99 1.85
CA ARG A 180 20.22 16.93 1.51
C ARG A 180 20.64 15.60 2.11
N LEU A 181 21.90 15.22 1.92
CA LEU A 181 22.46 13.95 2.35
C LEU A 181 23.87 14.10 2.94
N PRO A 182 23.99 14.13 4.28
CA PRO A 182 25.29 14.12 4.94
C PRO A 182 26.09 12.86 4.60
N LEU A 183 27.41 13.00 4.43
CA LEU A 183 28.29 11.89 4.04
C LEU A 183 28.29 10.75 5.07
N GLU A 184 28.25 11.08 6.36
CA GLU A 184 28.15 10.14 7.48
C GLU A 184 26.93 9.21 7.41
N VAL A 185 25.85 9.60 6.72
CA VAL A 185 24.68 8.74 6.51
C VAL A 185 24.96 7.72 5.42
N VAL A 186 25.62 8.16 4.34
CA VAL A 186 26.04 7.28 3.24
C VAL A 186 27.05 6.26 3.74
N GLU A 187 28.02 6.69 4.55
CA GLU A 187 29.03 5.80 5.16
C GLU A 187 28.39 4.74 6.07
N ARG A 188 27.34 5.09 6.83
CA ARG A 188 26.58 4.14 7.64
C ARG A 188 25.82 3.10 6.80
N ASP A 189 25.15 3.54 5.72
CA ASP A 189 24.50 2.63 4.78
C ASP A 189 25.53 1.68 4.12
N ILE A 190 26.70 2.20 3.72
CA ILE A 190 27.79 1.41 3.11
C ILE A 190 28.41 0.44 4.11
N ALA A 191 28.59 0.84 5.36
CA ALA A 191 29.14 -0.03 6.41
C ALA A 191 28.34 -1.32 6.54
N SER A 192 27.00 -1.23 6.44
CA SER A 192 26.15 -2.41 6.40
C SER A 192 26.57 -3.36 5.26
N VAL A 193 26.81 -2.83 4.05
CA VAL A 193 27.24 -3.63 2.89
C VAL A 193 28.56 -4.36 3.14
N LEU A 194 29.52 -3.68 3.76
CA LEU A 194 30.80 -4.27 4.11
C LEU A 194 30.65 -5.38 5.17
N GLU A 195 29.71 -5.25 6.11
CA GLU A 195 29.41 -6.27 7.12
C GLU A 195 28.88 -7.58 6.53
N GLN A 196 28.33 -7.56 5.31
CA GLN A 196 27.95 -8.77 4.57
C GLN A 196 29.14 -9.50 3.92
N GLY A 197 30.36 -8.96 4.04
CA GLY A 197 31.57 -9.53 3.45
C GLY A 197 31.88 -9.05 2.03
N VAL A 198 31.21 -8.00 1.55
CA VAL A 198 31.53 -7.37 0.26
C VAL A 198 32.87 -6.67 0.34
N THR A 199 33.75 -6.94 -0.63
CA THR A 199 35.03 -6.23 -0.77
C THR A 199 34.86 -5.04 -1.70
N VAL A 200 35.38 -3.86 -1.32
CA VAL A 200 35.37 -2.67 -2.17
C VAL A 200 36.80 -2.21 -2.42
N VAL A 201 37.18 -2.10 -3.69
CA VAL A 201 38.50 -1.63 -4.15
C VAL A 201 38.33 -0.28 -4.82
N THR A 202 38.78 0.78 -4.16
CA THR A 202 38.72 2.16 -4.65
C THR A 202 39.90 2.50 -5.56
N ASN A 203 39.87 3.68 -6.19
CA ASN A 203 40.89 4.16 -7.13
C ASN A 203 41.18 3.18 -8.28
N THR A 204 40.19 2.40 -8.68
CA THR A 204 40.35 1.33 -9.68
C THR A 204 39.30 1.49 -10.78
N ARG A 205 39.72 2.08 -11.91
CA ARG A 205 38.88 2.16 -13.12
C ARG A 205 38.98 0.86 -13.89
N VAL A 206 37.84 0.21 -14.13
CA VAL A 206 37.76 -0.92 -15.06
C VAL A 206 37.58 -0.38 -16.46
N THR A 207 38.47 -0.74 -17.37
CA THR A 207 38.43 -0.31 -18.77
C THR A 207 37.97 -1.41 -19.72
N ASN A 208 37.87 -2.68 -19.29
CA ASN A 208 37.33 -3.76 -20.12
C ASN A 208 36.72 -4.85 -19.22
N VAL A 209 35.46 -5.19 -19.43
CA VAL A 209 34.76 -6.22 -18.62
C VAL A 209 35.29 -7.63 -18.87
N GLU A 210 35.90 -7.90 -20.02
CA GLU A 210 36.49 -9.21 -20.35
C GLU A 210 37.71 -9.53 -19.48
N GLU A 211 38.46 -8.51 -19.05
CA GLU A 211 39.60 -8.70 -18.13
C GLU A 211 39.13 -9.28 -16.78
N LEU A 212 37.97 -8.87 -16.29
CA LEU A 212 37.38 -9.43 -15.07
C LEU A 212 37.05 -10.92 -15.26
N ARG A 213 36.59 -11.32 -16.44
CA ARG A 213 36.38 -12.75 -16.74
C ARG A 213 37.69 -13.53 -16.65
N SER A 214 38.79 -12.98 -17.19
CA SER A 214 40.12 -13.61 -17.13
C SER A 214 40.68 -13.72 -15.70
N GLN A 215 40.25 -12.85 -14.78
CA GLN A 215 40.59 -12.88 -13.35
C GLN A 215 39.75 -13.89 -12.54
N GLY A 216 38.89 -14.65 -13.22
CA GLY A 216 38.10 -15.73 -12.62
C GLY A 216 36.80 -15.28 -11.96
N TYR A 217 36.21 -14.17 -12.42
CA TYR A 217 34.84 -13.79 -12.04
C TYR A 217 33.81 -14.53 -12.91
N ASP A 218 32.81 -15.13 -12.26
CA ASP A 218 31.75 -15.91 -12.90
C ASP A 218 30.70 -15.04 -13.57
N ALA A 219 30.44 -13.85 -13.01
CA ALA A 219 29.54 -12.83 -13.54
C ALA A 219 30.06 -11.41 -13.25
N VAL A 220 29.63 -10.44 -14.06
CA VAL A 220 29.98 -9.02 -13.95
C VAL A 220 28.71 -8.17 -13.98
N LEU A 221 28.60 -7.22 -13.06
CA LEU A 221 27.60 -6.16 -13.10
C LEU A 221 28.28 -4.82 -13.40
N VAL A 222 27.81 -4.10 -14.41
CA VAL A 222 28.22 -2.74 -14.72
C VAL A 222 27.22 -1.73 -14.17
N ALA A 223 27.65 -0.89 -13.23
CA ALA A 223 26.82 0.08 -12.52
C ALA A 223 27.56 1.44 -12.37
N VAL A 224 28.27 1.86 -13.42
CA VAL A 224 29.14 3.06 -13.42
C VAL A 224 28.39 4.39 -13.42
N GLY A 225 27.07 4.40 -13.62
CA GLY A 225 26.26 5.61 -13.61
C GLY A 225 26.57 6.59 -14.77
N THR A 226 26.32 7.87 -14.56
CA THR A 226 26.40 8.95 -15.58
C THR A 226 27.41 10.04 -15.17
N HIS A 227 28.70 9.77 -15.31
CA HIS A 227 29.75 10.66 -14.78
C HIS A 227 30.20 11.78 -15.74
N GLU A 228 29.71 11.81 -16.99
CA GLU A 228 30.08 12.84 -17.98
C GLU A 228 29.02 13.94 -18.04
N SER A 229 29.43 15.22 -18.01
CA SER A 229 28.53 16.35 -18.21
C SER A 229 28.29 16.64 -19.70
N VAL A 230 27.05 16.95 -20.05
CA VAL A 230 26.69 17.37 -21.41
C VAL A 230 27.09 18.83 -21.63
N ARG A 231 27.82 19.10 -22.72
CA ARG A 231 28.12 20.45 -23.19
C ARG A 231 26.93 21.03 -23.98
N LEU A 232 26.73 22.34 -23.88
CA LEU A 232 25.69 23.07 -24.61
C LEU A 232 26.04 23.27 -26.09
N GLY A 233 27.33 23.36 -26.43
CA GLY A 233 27.82 23.57 -27.79
C GLY A 233 27.61 25.00 -28.29
N VAL A 234 27.52 25.98 -27.40
CA VAL A 234 27.28 27.40 -27.73
C VAL A 234 28.58 28.21 -27.65
N PRO A 235 28.71 29.32 -28.40
CA PRO A 235 29.92 30.14 -28.35
C PRO A 235 30.24 30.64 -26.94
N GLY A 236 31.52 30.61 -26.57
CA GLY A 236 32.03 31.08 -25.27
C GLY A 236 31.96 30.06 -24.13
N GLU A 237 31.53 28.81 -24.38
CA GLU A 237 31.43 27.78 -23.33
C GLU A 237 32.78 27.41 -22.70
N GLU A 238 33.88 27.63 -23.40
CA GLU A 238 35.25 27.41 -22.88
C GLU A 238 35.81 28.60 -22.08
N LEU A 239 35.03 29.68 -21.87
CA LEU A 239 35.49 30.84 -21.10
C LEU A 239 35.76 30.46 -19.64
N PRO A 240 36.86 30.93 -19.03
CA PRO A 240 37.08 30.81 -17.60
C PRO A 240 35.89 31.34 -16.80
N GLY A 241 35.41 30.54 -15.85
CA GLY A 241 34.23 30.81 -15.03
C GLY A 241 32.96 30.10 -15.49
N VAL A 242 32.95 29.47 -16.68
CA VAL A 242 31.91 28.52 -17.10
C VAL A 242 32.34 27.12 -16.68
N ARG A 243 31.58 26.49 -15.76
CA ARG A 243 31.92 25.17 -15.20
C ARG A 243 30.75 24.19 -15.30
N PRO A 244 31.00 22.89 -15.51
CA PRO A 244 29.97 21.86 -15.36
C PRO A 244 29.48 21.74 -13.92
N ALA A 245 28.19 21.49 -13.74
CA ALA A 245 27.56 21.32 -12.43
C ALA A 245 28.22 20.23 -11.58
N LEU A 246 28.58 19.11 -12.20
CA LEU A 246 29.17 17.97 -11.51
C LEU A 246 30.54 18.31 -10.90
N GLU A 247 31.33 19.17 -11.56
CA GLU A 247 32.61 19.66 -11.02
C GLU A 247 32.38 20.51 -9.78
N VAL A 248 31.45 21.47 -9.86
CA VAL A 248 31.13 22.39 -8.76
C VAL A 248 30.55 21.65 -7.57
N LEU A 249 29.62 20.72 -7.79
CA LEU A 249 29.00 19.93 -6.73
C LEU A 249 29.99 18.98 -6.06
N ARG A 250 30.92 18.37 -6.81
CA ARG A 250 32.01 17.56 -6.24
C ARG A 250 32.95 18.39 -5.38
N ALA A 251 33.40 19.54 -5.89
CA ALA A 251 34.22 20.48 -5.14
C ALA A 251 33.52 20.91 -3.84
N ALA A 252 32.21 21.18 -3.90
CA ALA A 252 31.41 21.55 -2.73
C ALA A 252 31.33 20.41 -1.70
N LYS A 253 31.11 19.18 -2.17
CA LYS A 253 31.05 17.98 -1.33
C LYS A 253 32.38 17.70 -0.61
N GLU A 254 33.48 18.02 -1.26
CA GLU A 254 34.84 17.90 -0.72
C GLU A 254 35.24 19.09 0.18
N GLY A 255 34.38 20.10 0.32
CA GLY A 255 34.64 21.30 1.14
C GLY A 255 35.65 22.25 0.51
N GLN A 256 35.84 22.20 -0.81
CA GLN A 256 36.72 23.11 -1.54
C GLN A 256 36.07 24.49 -1.71
N ASP A 257 36.89 25.53 -1.80
CA ASP A 257 36.40 26.87 -2.16
C ASP A 257 35.92 26.89 -3.62
N LEU A 258 34.63 27.14 -3.82
CA LEU A 258 34.02 27.20 -5.14
C LEU A 258 34.36 28.48 -5.89
N GLY A 259 34.93 29.49 -5.22
CA GLY A 259 35.24 30.80 -5.79
C GLY A 259 33.99 31.56 -6.23
N LEU A 260 32.84 31.33 -5.57
CA LEU A 260 31.53 31.94 -5.87
C LEU A 260 31.18 33.09 -4.92
N LYS A 261 31.93 33.26 -3.83
CA LYS A 261 31.69 34.29 -2.82
C LYS A 261 31.69 35.69 -3.44
N GLY A 262 30.62 36.44 -3.21
CA GLY A 262 30.46 37.81 -3.71
C GLY A 262 30.05 37.91 -5.19
N LYS A 263 29.89 36.79 -5.91
CA LYS A 263 29.60 36.77 -7.35
C LYS A 263 28.11 36.63 -7.65
N GLN A 264 27.71 37.11 -8.82
CA GLN A 264 26.45 36.78 -9.48
C GLN A 264 26.66 35.51 -10.33
N VAL A 265 25.80 34.52 -10.14
CA VAL A 265 25.96 33.20 -10.77
C VAL A 265 24.75 32.89 -11.64
N ALA A 266 24.99 32.45 -12.86
CA ALA A 266 23.95 31.90 -13.73
C ALA A 266 24.04 30.36 -13.74
N VAL A 267 22.93 29.67 -13.48
CA VAL A 267 22.84 28.21 -13.54
C VAL A 267 21.97 27.83 -14.74
N ILE A 268 22.50 27.00 -15.64
CA ILE A 268 21.80 26.62 -16.87
C ILE A 268 21.21 25.21 -16.70
N GLY A 269 19.89 25.08 -16.74
CA GLY A 269 19.17 23.80 -16.66
C GLY A 269 17.92 23.85 -15.77
N GLY A 270 16.95 23.00 -16.05
CA GLY A 270 15.67 22.93 -15.31
C GLY A 270 15.53 21.75 -14.33
N GLY A 271 16.50 20.82 -14.29
CA GLY A 271 16.42 19.59 -13.50
C GLY A 271 16.92 19.70 -12.05
N ASN A 272 16.83 18.61 -11.29
CA ASN A 272 17.25 18.56 -9.88
C ASN A 272 18.73 18.97 -9.67
N VAL A 273 19.62 18.60 -10.60
CA VAL A 273 21.04 18.99 -10.54
C VAL A 273 21.21 20.51 -10.62
N ALA A 274 20.34 21.20 -11.38
CA ALA A 274 20.35 22.66 -11.46
C ALA A 274 19.89 23.28 -10.13
N MET A 275 18.86 22.71 -9.48
CA MET A 275 18.40 23.17 -8.17
C MET A 275 19.50 22.99 -7.11
N ASP A 276 20.12 21.82 -7.07
CA ASP A 276 21.25 21.52 -6.18
C ASP A 276 22.43 22.47 -6.43
N SER A 277 22.74 22.77 -7.69
CA SER A 277 23.80 23.73 -8.06
C SER A 277 23.48 25.16 -7.64
N ALA A 278 22.23 25.60 -7.84
CA ALA A 278 21.80 26.95 -7.51
C ALA A 278 21.84 27.22 -6.01
N ARG A 279 21.30 26.29 -5.22
CA ARG A 279 21.28 26.37 -3.76
C ARG A 279 22.68 26.23 -3.17
N THR A 280 23.50 25.33 -3.72
CA THR A 280 24.93 25.24 -3.35
C THR A 280 25.68 26.53 -3.65
N ALA A 281 25.42 27.20 -4.78
CA ALA A 281 26.04 28.47 -5.12
C ALA A 281 25.65 29.60 -4.13
N LEU A 282 24.37 29.69 -3.74
CA LEU A 282 23.92 30.64 -2.71
C LEU A 282 24.65 30.40 -1.38
N ARG A 283 24.71 29.14 -0.94
CA ARG A 283 25.37 28.76 0.32
C ARG A 283 26.87 28.96 0.28
N ALA A 284 27.50 28.87 -0.89
CA ALA A 284 28.91 29.23 -1.11
C ALA A 284 29.16 30.75 -1.17
N GLY A 285 28.15 31.57 -0.87
CA GLY A 285 28.27 33.02 -0.72
C GLY A 285 28.04 33.82 -2.00
N ALA A 286 27.41 33.24 -3.04
CA ALA A 286 26.94 34.01 -4.18
C ALA A 286 25.92 35.08 -3.73
N VAL A 287 26.04 36.30 -4.25
CA VAL A 287 25.13 37.40 -3.88
C VAL A 287 23.82 37.37 -4.66
N ARG A 288 23.82 36.68 -5.80
CA ARG A 288 22.66 36.49 -6.67
C ARG A 288 22.83 35.23 -7.49
N VAL A 289 21.80 34.40 -7.57
CA VAL A 289 21.79 33.20 -8.40
C VAL A 289 20.55 33.22 -9.29
N GLU A 290 20.76 33.11 -10.60
CA GLU A 290 19.68 33.01 -11.58
C GLU A 290 19.72 31.66 -12.29
N VAL A 291 18.61 30.90 -12.21
CA VAL A 291 18.42 29.67 -12.98
C VAL A 291 17.80 30.02 -14.32
N ILE A 292 18.41 29.56 -15.41
CA ILE A 292 17.93 29.70 -16.78
C ILE A 292 17.49 28.31 -17.26
N SER A 293 16.20 28.14 -17.54
CA SER A 293 15.62 26.87 -17.99
C SER A 293 14.92 27.02 -19.34
N LEU A 294 14.97 25.95 -20.13
CA LEU A 294 14.30 25.88 -21.43
C LEU A 294 12.78 25.76 -21.26
N GLU A 295 12.39 25.05 -20.21
CA GLU A 295 11.03 24.75 -19.80
C GLU A 295 10.37 25.98 -19.18
N SER A 296 9.04 26.05 -19.28
CA SER A 296 8.26 26.93 -18.41
C SER A 296 8.39 26.48 -16.95
N HIS A 297 8.00 27.33 -16.00
CA HIS A 297 8.09 27.01 -14.57
C HIS A 297 7.32 25.72 -14.22
N GLU A 298 6.12 25.56 -14.75
CA GLU A 298 5.24 24.39 -14.50
C GLU A 298 5.77 23.10 -15.15
N GLU A 299 6.60 23.21 -16.19
CA GLU A 299 7.14 22.07 -16.96
C GLU A 299 8.58 21.71 -16.55
N MET A 300 9.15 22.37 -15.54
CA MET A 300 10.51 22.11 -15.10
C MET A 300 10.68 20.63 -14.68
N PRO A 301 11.75 19.94 -15.12
CA PRO A 301 11.99 18.54 -14.77
C PRO A 301 12.36 18.29 -13.30
N ALA A 302 12.74 19.34 -12.55
CA ALA A 302 13.02 19.21 -11.13
C ALA A 302 11.76 18.86 -10.33
N HIS A 303 11.94 18.16 -9.21
CA HIS A 303 10.80 17.90 -8.34
C HIS A 303 10.24 19.22 -7.78
N PRO A 304 8.90 19.38 -7.67
CA PRO A 304 8.29 20.62 -7.20
C PRO A 304 8.85 21.12 -5.86
N GLU A 305 9.10 20.21 -4.91
CA GLU A 305 9.68 20.57 -3.61
C GLU A 305 11.09 21.17 -3.72
N GLU A 306 11.90 20.77 -4.71
CA GLU A 306 13.24 21.33 -4.92
C GLU A 306 13.17 22.73 -5.54
N ILE A 307 12.19 22.98 -6.41
CA ILE A 307 11.92 24.30 -6.99
C ILE A 307 11.45 25.26 -5.90
N GLU A 308 10.43 24.86 -5.11
CA GLU A 308 9.89 25.63 -3.99
C GLU A 308 10.99 26.00 -2.97
N GLN A 309 11.89 25.05 -2.65
CA GLN A 309 13.01 25.31 -1.75
C GLN A 309 14.04 26.26 -2.35
N ALA A 310 14.37 26.12 -3.64
CA ALA A 310 15.29 27.03 -4.32
C ALA A 310 14.73 28.48 -4.34
N GLU A 311 13.44 28.64 -4.66
CA GLU A 311 12.75 29.94 -4.61
C GLU A 311 12.76 30.54 -3.21
N ALA A 312 12.46 29.74 -2.18
CA ALA A 312 12.47 30.17 -0.80
C ALA A 312 13.87 30.59 -0.30
N GLU A 313 14.95 30.01 -0.83
CA GLU A 313 16.33 30.44 -0.60
C GLU A 313 16.71 31.74 -1.36
N GLY A 314 15.89 32.15 -2.34
CA GLY A 314 16.05 33.38 -3.11
C GLY A 314 16.65 33.20 -4.50
N VAL A 315 16.60 31.99 -5.08
CA VAL A 315 16.96 31.74 -6.48
C VAL A 315 15.96 32.43 -7.40
N ILE A 316 16.46 33.11 -8.43
CA ILE A 316 15.63 33.79 -9.43
C ILE A 316 15.51 32.90 -10.66
N PHE A 317 14.30 32.66 -11.15
CA PHE A 317 14.07 31.81 -12.33
C PHE A 317 13.85 32.64 -13.59
N ARG A 318 14.53 32.24 -14.67
CA ARG A 318 14.32 32.69 -16.05
C ARG A 318 13.92 31.51 -16.91
N ASN A 319 12.64 31.21 -16.88
CA ASN A 319 12.04 30.11 -17.63
C ASN A 319 11.82 30.48 -19.11
N SER A 320 11.56 29.47 -19.94
CA SER A 320 11.39 29.63 -21.40
C SER A 320 12.57 30.34 -22.10
N CYS A 321 13.78 30.15 -21.57
CA CYS A 321 15.00 30.80 -22.03
C CYS A 321 16.10 29.77 -22.35
N GLY A 322 16.72 29.89 -23.52
CA GLY A 322 17.96 29.21 -23.88
C GLY A 322 19.17 30.13 -23.82
N VAL A 323 20.36 29.55 -23.97
CA VAL A 323 21.62 30.29 -24.06
C VAL A 323 21.98 30.49 -25.53
N ALA A 324 22.13 31.73 -25.97
CA ALA A 324 22.64 32.06 -27.31
C ALA A 324 24.17 31.98 -27.35
N ARG A 325 24.84 32.57 -26.36
CA ARG A 325 26.30 32.51 -26.16
C ARG A 325 26.69 33.00 -24.76
N PHE A 326 27.87 32.62 -24.33
CA PHE A 326 28.56 33.20 -23.18
C PHE A 326 29.43 34.37 -23.64
N VAL A 327 29.43 35.47 -22.89
CA VAL A 327 30.15 36.70 -23.25
C VAL A 327 31.20 37.06 -22.20
N GLY A 328 32.34 37.58 -22.64
CA GLY A 328 33.42 37.98 -21.74
C GLY A 328 34.75 38.25 -22.45
N GLU A 329 35.56 39.13 -21.87
CA GLU A 329 36.96 39.38 -22.28
C GLU A 329 37.87 38.64 -21.29
N GLY A 330 38.39 37.47 -21.69
CA GLY A 330 39.28 36.63 -20.86
C GLY A 330 38.58 35.74 -19.82
N ALA A 331 37.44 36.16 -19.27
CA ALA A 331 36.58 35.36 -18.38
C ALA A 331 35.11 35.73 -18.60
N VAL A 332 34.17 34.86 -18.21
CA VAL A 332 32.74 35.11 -18.37
C VAL A 332 32.30 36.35 -17.59
N SER A 333 31.54 37.23 -18.24
CA SER A 333 30.90 38.41 -17.63
C SER A 333 29.39 38.48 -17.90
N GLY A 334 28.83 37.50 -18.62
CA GLY A 334 27.40 37.38 -18.81
C GLY A 334 26.98 36.24 -19.73
N VAL A 335 25.66 36.02 -19.78
CA VAL A 335 24.98 35.04 -20.63
C VAL A 335 23.98 35.78 -21.50
N GLU A 336 24.10 35.68 -22.83
CA GLU A 336 23.06 36.17 -23.74
C GLU A 336 21.99 35.11 -23.93
N LEU A 337 20.73 35.53 -23.81
CA LEU A 337 19.57 34.66 -23.81
C LEU A 337 18.85 34.69 -25.16
N VAL A 338 18.27 33.54 -25.51
CA VAL A 338 17.32 33.40 -26.62
C VAL A 338 16.00 32.84 -26.06
N ARG A 339 14.86 33.19 -26.66
CA ARG A 339 13.57 32.62 -26.24
C ARG A 339 13.47 31.17 -26.68
N CYS A 340 13.20 30.28 -25.75
CA CYS A 340 12.79 28.91 -26.05
C CYS A 340 11.30 28.90 -26.43
N VAL A 341 10.98 28.43 -27.63
CA VAL A 341 9.61 28.37 -28.17
C VAL A 341 8.96 27.03 -27.90
N SER A 342 9.74 25.96 -27.95
CA SER A 342 9.29 24.60 -27.61
C SER A 342 10.49 23.78 -27.14
N VAL A 343 10.32 22.97 -26.11
CA VAL A 343 11.39 22.08 -25.61
C VAL A 343 11.37 20.73 -26.32
N TYR A 344 10.18 20.22 -26.62
CA TYR A 344 9.95 18.93 -27.24
C TYR A 344 9.41 19.08 -28.66
N ASP A 345 9.69 18.09 -29.52
CA ASP A 345 9.04 17.98 -30.83
C ASP A 345 7.62 17.38 -30.72
N SER A 346 6.94 17.20 -31.85
CA SER A 346 5.58 16.61 -31.90
C SER A 346 5.51 15.15 -31.47
N GLU A 347 6.67 14.46 -31.39
CA GLU A 347 6.79 13.08 -30.92
C GLU A 347 7.21 13.02 -29.44
N GLY A 348 7.30 14.18 -28.76
CA GLY A 348 7.70 14.26 -27.35
C GLY A 348 9.20 14.11 -27.12
N ARG A 349 10.03 14.10 -28.17
CA ARG A 349 11.49 13.99 -28.03
C ARG A 349 12.08 15.35 -27.69
N PHE A 350 13.10 15.34 -26.83
CA PHE A 350 13.84 16.55 -26.49
C PHE A 350 14.50 17.15 -27.74
N SER A 351 13.99 18.30 -28.19
CA SER A 351 14.41 18.98 -29.41
C SER A 351 14.08 20.48 -29.31
N PRO A 352 14.83 21.24 -28.50
CA PRO A 352 14.50 22.62 -28.22
C PRO A 352 14.57 23.49 -29.48
N LYS A 353 13.56 24.34 -29.68
CA LYS A 353 13.49 25.33 -30.76
C LYS A 353 13.52 26.74 -30.17
N TYR A 354 14.27 27.61 -30.83
CA TYR A 354 14.54 28.96 -30.36
C TYR A 354 13.97 30.00 -31.33
N ALA A 355 13.51 31.13 -30.79
CA ALA A 355 13.11 32.28 -31.62
C ALA A 355 14.33 32.98 -32.21
N GLU A 356 14.15 33.72 -33.31
CA GLU A 356 15.21 34.54 -33.88
C GLU A 356 15.58 35.72 -32.97
N GLY A 357 16.88 36.00 -32.83
CA GLY A 357 17.41 37.11 -32.05
C GLY A 357 17.54 36.83 -30.54
N THR A 358 18.33 37.67 -29.86
CA THR A 358 18.52 37.58 -28.41
C THR A 358 17.41 38.34 -27.68
N ILE A 359 16.94 37.81 -26.55
CA ILE A 359 15.89 38.43 -25.71
C ILE A 359 16.43 39.19 -24.49
N GLY A 360 17.75 39.23 -24.32
CA GLY A 360 18.40 39.94 -23.24
C GLY A 360 19.72 39.30 -22.82
N ARG A 361 20.29 39.84 -21.74
CA ARG A 361 21.54 39.38 -21.14
C ARG A 361 21.38 39.28 -19.62
N VAL A 362 22.02 38.29 -19.03
CA VAL A 362 22.20 38.14 -17.59
C VAL A 362 23.67 38.41 -17.27
N ASP A 363 23.95 39.46 -16.52
CA ASP A 363 25.31 39.76 -16.04
C ASP A 363 25.69 38.80 -14.91
N CYS A 364 26.83 38.12 -15.06
CA CYS A 364 27.32 37.15 -14.07
C CYS A 364 28.83 36.94 -14.22
N GLU A 365 29.50 36.67 -13.11
CA GLU A 365 30.94 36.38 -13.05
C GLU A 365 31.23 34.88 -12.92
N ALA A 366 30.20 34.03 -12.89
CA ALA A 366 30.30 32.58 -12.94
C ALA A 366 29.07 31.95 -13.57
N VAL A 367 29.27 30.85 -14.32
CA VAL A 367 28.21 30.05 -14.92
C VAL A 367 28.37 28.59 -14.50
N ILE A 368 27.26 27.94 -14.14
CA ILE A 368 27.21 26.51 -13.83
C ILE A 368 26.28 25.82 -14.83
N ILE A 369 26.80 24.87 -15.61
CA ILE A 369 26.04 24.15 -16.64
C ILE A 369 25.52 22.82 -16.08
N ALA A 370 24.19 22.69 -15.97
CA ALA A 370 23.46 21.51 -15.52
C ALA A 370 22.51 20.99 -16.63
N ALA A 371 23.03 20.90 -17.87
CA ALA A 371 22.24 20.58 -19.07
C ALA A 371 22.06 19.08 -19.35
N GLY A 372 22.55 18.19 -18.46
CA GLY A 372 22.41 16.75 -18.59
C GLY A 372 23.70 16.00 -18.28
N MET A 373 23.57 14.67 -18.13
CA MET A 373 24.68 13.77 -17.79
C MET A 373 24.62 12.51 -18.65
N ARG A 374 25.79 11.95 -18.99
CA ARG A 374 25.94 10.74 -19.82
C ARG A 374 26.85 9.70 -19.14
N PRO A 375 26.70 8.41 -19.49
CA PRO A 375 27.59 7.37 -18.99
C PRO A 375 29.00 7.48 -19.59
N ASP A 376 30.01 7.32 -18.73
CA ASP A 376 31.41 7.09 -19.14
C ASP A 376 31.60 5.58 -19.31
N ALA A 377 31.07 5.03 -20.41
CA ALA A 377 31.00 3.58 -20.65
C ALA A 377 31.67 3.12 -21.96
N ALA A 378 32.24 4.06 -22.73
CA ALA A 378 32.78 3.78 -24.07
C ALA A 378 33.89 2.73 -24.08
N ASP A 379 34.74 2.74 -23.06
CA ASP A 379 35.90 1.85 -23.01
C ASP A 379 35.51 0.41 -22.62
N LEU A 380 34.37 0.20 -21.96
CA LEU A 380 33.99 -1.07 -21.32
C LEU A 380 33.79 -2.27 -22.28
N GLY A 381 33.84 -2.05 -23.59
CA GLY A 381 33.72 -3.11 -24.61
C GLY A 381 32.30 -3.64 -24.78
N LEU A 382 31.28 -2.86 -24.42
CA LEU A 382 29.87 -3.25 -24.48
C LEU A 382 29.10 -2.43 -25.53
N PRO A 383 28.06 -3.00 -26.19
CA PRO A 383 27.22 -2.26 -27.12
C PRO A 383 26.54 -1.07 -26.43
N LEU A 384 26.71 0.12 -27.02
CA LEU A 384 26.08 1.36 -26.55
C LEU A 384 24.87 1.73 -27.42
N GLY A 385 23.81 2.19 -26.77
CA GLY A 385 22.63 2.77 -27.40
C GLY A 385 22.68 4.30 -27.41
N PRO A 386 21.55 4.94 -27.76
CA PRO A 386 21.42 6.40 -27.76
C PRO A 386 21.86 7.03 -26.44
N GLY A 387 22.61 8.12 -26.51
CA GLY A 387 23.09 8.85 -25.33
C GLY A 387 24.21 8.16 -24.55
N GLY A 388 24.86 7.13 -25.10
CA GLY A 388 25.98 6.43 -24.47
C GLY A 388 25.56 5.40 -23.41
N ARG A 389 24.29 5.00 -23.40
CA ARG A 389 23.73 4.01 -22.46
C ARG A 389 24.11 2.59 -22.86
N ILE A 390 24.34 1.70 -21.91
CA ILE A 390 24.59 0.28 -22.22
C ILE A 390 23.27 -0.39 -22.63
N GLN A 391 23.29 -1.14 -23.73
CA GLN A 391 22.14 -1.92 -24.18
C GLN A 391 21.99 -3.20 -23.33
N VAL A 392 20.79 -3.39 -22.80
CA VAL A 392 20.39 -4.57 -22.03
C VAL A 392 18.98 -4.99 -22.42
N ASP A 393 18.62 -6.24 -22.12
CA ASP A 393 17.22 -6.61 -22.00
C ASP A 393 16.59 -5.88 -20.80
N GLU A 394 15.48 -5.17 -21.01
CA GLU A 394 14.89 -4.27 -20.02
C GLU A 394 14.34 -5.00 -18.77
N ASN A 395 13.98 -6.27 -18.93
CA ASN A 395 13.35 -7.09 -17.91
C ASN A 395 14.36 -7.88 -17.07
N THR A 396 15.44 -8.34 -17.68
CA THR A 396 16.49 -9.17 -17.04
C THR A 396 17.76 -8.39 -16.76
N LEU A 397 17.95 -7.23 -17.38
CA LEU A 397 19.15 -6.38 -17.31
C LEU A 397 20.43 -7.06 -17.83
N GLN A 398 20.28 -8.17 -18.55
CA GLN A 398 21.39 -8.88 -19.18
C GLN A 398 21.82 -8.14 -20.45
N THR A 399 23.13 -8.02 -20.67
CA THR A 399 23.68 -7.48 -21.92
C THR A 399 23.72 -8.57 -23.01
N GLY A 400 24.19 -8.23 -24.21
CA GLY A 400 24.49 -9.23 -25.25
C GLY A 400 25.60 -10.23 -24.87
N VAL A 401 26.35 -9.98 -23.79
CA VAL A 401 27.34 -10.91 -23.23
C VAL A 401 26.71 -11.66 -22.05
N PRO A 402 26.53 -12.99 -22.10
CA PRO A 402 25.70 -13.72 -21.14
C PRO A 402 26.08 -13.56 -19.66
N TYR A 403 27.37 -13.41 -19.34
CA TYR A 403 27.86 -13.26 -17.97
C TYR A 403 27.92 -11.79 -17.50
N VAL A 404 27.48 -10.83 -18.33
CA VAL A 404 27.54 -9.40 -18.05
C VAL A 404 26.14 -8.79 -18.00
N PHE A 405 25.86 -8.09 -16.91
CA PHE A 405 24.63 -7.36 -16.65
C PHE A 405 24.95 -5.87 -16.47
N ALA A 406 23.98 -4.98 -16.69
CA ALA A 406 24.16 -3.55 -16.39
C ALA A 406 22.92 -2.98 -15.68
N ALA A 407 23.14 -2.08 -14.71
CA ALA A 407 22.06 -1.53 -13.88
C ALA A 407 22.33 -0.10 -13.42
N GLY A 408 21.24 0.63 -13.15
CA GLY A 408 21.26 2.02 -12.72
C GLY A 408 21.36 3.00 -13.89
N ASP A 409 21.88 4.19 -13.62
CA ASP A 409 21.86 5.31 -14.56
C ASP A 409 22.68 5.06 -15.85
N VAL A 410 23.58 4.07 -15.85
CA VAL A 410 24.29 3.62 -17.07
C VAL A 410 23.34 3.02 -18.11
N VAL A 411 22.18 2.50 -17.68
CA VAL A 411 21.13 1.93 -18.55
C VAL A 411 20.04 2.96 -18.82
N THR A 412 19.50 3.60 -17.79
CA THR A 412 18.33 4.49 -17.92
C THR A 412 18.67 5.94 -18.26
N GLY A 413 19.94 6.34 -18.09
CA GLY A 413 20.28 7.74 -17.87
C GLY A 413 19.98 8.19 -16.43
N PRO A 414 20.24 9.47 -16.10
CA PRO A 414 20.07 10.01 -14.75
C PRO A 414 18.66 9.78 -14.22
N SER A 415 18.53 9.13 -13.06
CA SER A 415 17.25 8.74 -12.49
C SER A 415 17.19 8.98 -10.98
N MET A 416 16.14 8.50 -10.30
CA MET A 416 16.02 8.57 -8.85
C MET A 416 16.89 7.51 -8.17
N ILE A 417 17.42 7.82 -6.99
CA ILE A 417 18.19 6.87 -6.15
C ILE A 417 17.42 5.56 -5.97
N VAL A 418 16.12 5.63 -5.69
CA VAL A 418 15.26 4.45 -5.47
C VAL A 418 15.10 3.58 -6.74
N SER A 419 15.15 4.18 -7.93
CA SER A 419 15.10 3.45 -9.21
C SER A 419 16.40 2.69 -9.46
N ALA A 420 17.55 3.32 -9.20
CA ALA A 420 18.84 2.66 -9.27
C ALA A 420 18.96 1.50 -8.27
N VAL A 421 18.46 1.68 -7.04
CA VAL A 421 18.34 0.60 -6.05
C VAL A 421 17.49 -0.56 -6.58
N GLY A 422 16.33 -0.26 -7.18
CA GLY A 422 15.45 -1.27 -7.77
C GLY A 422 16.11 -2.10 -8.87
N GLN A 423 16.84 -1.45 -9.78
CA GLN A 423 17.61 -2.17 -10.79
C GLN A 423 18.76 -2.98 -10.20
N GLY A 424 19.44 -2.46 -9.18
CA GLY A 424 20.47 -3.22 -8.46
C GLY A 424 19.93 -4.52 -7.84
N ARG A 425 18.76 -4.44 -7.19
CA ARG A 425 18.06 -5.61 -6.65
C ARG A 425 17.66 -6.60 -7.75
N ARG A 426 17.14 -6.10 -8.87
CA ARG A 426 16.77 -6.93 -10.03
C ARG A 426 17.97 -7.63 -10.63
N ALA A 427 19.05 -6.89 -10.91
CA ALA A 427 20.28 -7.44 -11.45
C ALA A 427 20.87 -8.52 -10.53
N ALA A 428 20.88 -8.31 -9.21
CA ALA A 428 21.33 -9.35 -8.27
C ALA A 428 20.50 -10.63 -8.35
N CYS A 429 19.18 -10.53 -8.46
CA CYS A 429 18.31 -11.69 -8.65
C CYS A 429 18.64 -12.45 -9.94
N MET A 430 18.80 -11.72 -11.06
CA MET A 430 19.09 -12.33 -12.36
C MET A 430 20.50 -12.94 -12.42
N ILE A 431 21.50 -12.28 -11.80
CA ILE A 431 22.86 -12.82 -11.67
C ILE A 431 22.85 -14.10 -10.81
N ASP A 432 22.14 -14.12 -9.69
CA ASP A 432 22.03 -15.31 -8.83
C ASP A 432 21.48 -16.51 -9.61
N ARG A 433 20.37 -16.30 -10.35
CA ARG A 433 19.75 -17.33 -11.19
C ARG A 433 20.67 -17.79 -12.32
N PHE A 434 21.34 -16.86 -13.01
CA PHE A 434 22.34 -17.17 -14.02
C PHE A 434 23.46 -18.07 -13.46
N LEU A 435 23.99 -17.75 -12.28
CA LEU A 435 25.06 -18.51 -11.63
C LEU A 435 24.62 -19.90 -11.17
N GLN A 436 23.33 -20.08 -10.89
CA GLN A 436 22.70 -21.35 -10.54
C GLN A 436 22.27 -22.16 -11.78
N GLY A 437 22.32 -21.58 -12.97
CA GLY A 437 21.85 -22.23 -14.21
C GLY A 437 20.33 -22.25 -14.37
N GLU A 438 19.63 -21.37 -13.67
CA GLU A 438 18.17 -21.20 -13.76
C GLU A 438 17.77 -20.22 -14.88
N SER A 439 16.51 -20.27 -15.31
CA SER A 439 15.97 -19.32 -16.31
C SER A 439 15.93 -17.90 -15.74
N LEU A 440 16.25 -16.88 -16.54
CA LEU A 440 16.08 -15.48 -16.13
C LEU A 440 14.60 -15.10 -16.20
N ASP A 441 13.89 -15.20 -15.08
CA ASP A 441 12.44 -15.01 -15.02
C ASP A 441 12.08 -13.62 -14.44
N PRO A 442 11.63 -12.67 -15.29
CA PRO A 442 11.21 -11.35 -14.82
C PRO A 442 9.89 -11.38 -14.04
N ALA A 443 9.09 -12.44 -14.11
CA ALA A 443 7.81 -12.55 -13.39
C ALA A 443 8.01 -12.53 -11.86
N LEU A 444 9.21 -12.84 -11.36
CA LEU A 444 9.57 -12.72 -9.94
C LEU A 444 9.45 -11.30 -9.37
N PHE A 445 9.40 -10.27 -10.23
CA PHE A 445 9.17 -8.88 -9.85
C PHE A 445 7.77 -8.38 -10.17
N ALA A 446 6.91 -9.23 -10.75
CA ALA A 446 5.49 -8.92 -10.90
C ALA A 446 4.81 -8.96 -9.52
N PRO A 447 3.83 -8.08 -9.25
CA PRO A 447 3.08 -8.13 -8.01
C PRO A 447 2.21 -9.40 -7.98
N PRO A 448 2.16 -10.14 -6.85
CA PRO A 448 1.38 -11.38 -6.76
C PRO A 448 -0.13 -11.16 -6.72
N LEU A 449 -0.55 -9.92 -6.42
CA LEU A 449 -1.94 -9.50 -6.36
C LEU A 449 -2.08 -8.14 -7.07
N PRO A 450 -3.27 -7.81 -7.57
CA PRO A 450 -3.53 -6.48 -8.12
C PRO A 450 -3.31 -5.39 -7.06
N VAL A 451 -3.07 -4.17 -7.54
CA VAL A 451 -3.04 -2.99 -6.68
C VAL A 451 -4.48 -2.71 -6.23
N VAL A 452 -4.67 -2.48 -4.93
CA VAL A 452 -6.01 -2.20 -4.39
C VAL A 452 -6.59 -0.91 -4.97
N ASP A 453 -7.89 -0.92 -5.25
CA ASP A 453 -8.61 0.24 -5.73
C ASP A 453 -8.67 1.33 -4.64
N LYS A 454 -8.38 2.58 -5.04
CA LYS A 454 -8.30 3.71 -4.09
C LYS A 454 -9.69 4.10 -3.56
N ASP A 455 -10.73 3.98 -4.38
CA ASP A 455 -12.10 4.31 -4.02
C ASP A 455 -12.72 3.25 -3.11
N GLU A 456 -12.42 1.96 -3.31
CA GLU A 456 -12.78 0.90 -2.36
C GLU A 456 -12.14 1.10 -0.98
N VAL A 457 -10.86 1.48 -0.94
CA VAL A 457 -10.14 1.79 0.30
C VAL A 457 -10.75 2.99 1.04
N LEU A 458 -11.29 3.97 0.32
CA LEU A 458 -11.99 5.12 0.91
C LEU A 458 -13.40 4.75 1.36
N ALA A 459 -14.12 3.94 0.59
CA ALA A 459 -15.48 3.50 0.89
C ALA A 459 -15.55 2.71 2.21
N ARG A 460 -14.55 1.89 2.52
CA ARG A 460 -14.47 1.16 3.80
C ARG A 460 -14.16 2.06 5.02
N GLN A 461 -13.80 3.34 4.83
CA GLN A 461 -13.59 4.28 5.94
C GLN A 461 -14.94 4.84 6.42
N THR A 462 -15.75 4.00 7.07
CA THR A 462 -17.11 4.34 7.55
C THR A 462 -17.16 5.54 8.49
N ARG A 463 -16.05 5.85 9.18
CA ARG A 463 -15.85 7.08 9.96
C ARG A 463 -14.48 7.66 9.68
N TYR A 464 -14.46 8.89 9.17
CA TYR A 464 -13.23 9.65 8.97
C TYR A 464 -12.93 10.54 10.17
N THR A 465 -11.75 10.35 10.76
CA THR A 465 -11.14 11.33 11.67
C THR A 465 -9.98 11.99 10.94
N ARG A 466 -10.06 13.31 10.76
CA ARG A 466 -8.97 14.10 10.20
C ARG A 466 -7.76 14.04 11.13
N ILE A 467 -6.62 13.66 10.58
CA ILE A 467 -5.33 13.66 11.30
C ILE A 467 -4.32 14.37 10.41
N ASP A 468 -4.02 15.62 10.74
CA ASP A 468 -3.11 16.43 9.93
C ASP A 468 -1.71 15.80 9.84
N PRO A 469 -1.04 15.90 8.66
CA PRO A 469 0.34 15.47 8.51
C PRO A 469 1.26 16.24 9.48
N PRO A 470 2.42 15.66 9.86
CA PRO A 470 3.45 16.41 10.57
C PRO A 470 3.83 17.67 9.78
N ALA A 471 3.97 18.79 10.48
CA ALA A 471 4.33 20.05 9.85
C ALA A 471 5.63 19.91 9.05
N LYS A 472 5.66 20.50 7.86
CA LYS A 472 6.92 20.70 7.14
C LYS A 472 7.68 21.84 7.84
N PRO A 473 9.00 21.72 8.07
CA PRO A 473 9.80 22.83 8.58
C PRO A 473 9.67 24.02 7.63
N ALA A 474 9.58 25.23 8.17
CA ALA A 474 9.64 26.43 7.35
C ALA A 474 11.02 26.52 6.69
N VAL A 475 11.06 26.67 5.37
CA VAL A 475 12.32 26.92 4.64
C VAL A 475 12.82 28.29 5.07
N LYS A 476 14.00 28.31 5.72
CA LYS A 476 14.65 29.56 6.12
C LYS A 476 15.63 29.96 5.03
N ARG A 477 15.69 31.27 4.72
CA ARG A 477 16.84 31.81 3.98
C ARG A 477 18.07 31.67 4.86
N LEU A 478 18.92 30.72 4.51
CA LEU A 478 20.12 30.40 5.27
C LEU A 478 21.21 31.46 5.02
N ALA A 479 22.09 31.65 6.00
CA ALA A 479 23.25 32.52 5.82
C ALA A 479 24.25 31.88 4.84
N PRO A 480 25.11 32.69 4.18
CA PRO A 480 26.31 32.15 3.53
C PRO A 480 27.06 31.23 4.49
N ASP A 481 27.57 30.12 3.97
CA ASP A 481 28.32 29.07 4.70
C ASP A 481 27.47 28.11 5.58
N GLU A 482 26.13 28.15 5.53
CA GLU A 482 25.25 27.20 6.23
C GLU A 482 24.84 25.98 5.38
N PHE A 483 25.47 24.82 5.63
CA PHE A 483 25.22 23.54 4.93
C PHE A 483 24.52 22.46 5.80
N TYR A 484 23.77 22.87 6.84
CA TYR A 484 23.09 21.92 7.74
C TYR A 484 21.85 21.26 7.10
N PRO A 485 21.45 20.06 7.56
CA PRO A 485 20.23 19.40 7.12
C PRO A 485 18.98 20.24 7.41
N GLU A 486 18.16 20.45 6.39
CA GLU A 486 17.03 21.39 6.48
C GLU A 486 15.83 20.84 7.24
N GLU A 487 15.66 19.53 7.16
CA GLU A 487 14.57 18.82 7.80
C GLU A 487 15.14 18.10 9.04
N PRO A 488 14.61 18.30 10.25
CA PRO A 488 14.95 17.47 11.40
C PRO A 488 14.23 16.09 11.33
N PRO A 489 14.75 15.05 12.02
CA PRO A 489 13.98 13.82 12.20
C PRO A 489 12.65 14.10 12.92
N LEU A 490 11.67 13.23 12.68
CA LEU A 490 10.46 13.22 13.51
C LEU A 490 10.84 12.80 14.93
N SER A 491 10.19 13.39 15.92
CA SER A 491 10.11 12.79 17.26
C SER A 491 9.29 11.50 17.23
N GLU A 492 9.40 10.67 18.27
CA GLU A 492 8.61 9.43 18.38
C GLU A 492 7.10 9.71 18.35
N GLU A 493 6.65 10.75 19.04
CA GLU A 493 5.23 11.15 19.05
C GLU A 493 4.74 11.54 17.64
N GLU A 494 5.53 12.33 16.91
CA GLU A 494 5.20 12.73 15.54
C GLU A 494 5.24 11.53 14.58
N ALA A 495 6.17 10.60 14.76
CA ALA A 495 6.25 9.37 13.96
C ALA A 495 5.04 8.46 14.21
N LEU A 496 4.64 8.25 15.46
CA LEU A 496 3.43 7.50 15.80
C LEU A 496 2.18 8.18 15.24
N LYS A 497 2.07 9.51 15.37
CA LYS A 497 0.96 10.28 14.79
C LYS A 497 0.93 10.13 13.27
N ALA A 498 2.07 10.23 12.59
CA ALA A 498 2.17 10.08 11.15
C ALA A 498 1.81 8.65 10.69
N ALA A 499 2.28 7.62 11.40
CA ALA A 499 2.01 6.23 11.06
C ALA A 499 0.54 5.82 11.29
N ARG A 500 -0.12 6.39 12.31
CA ARG A 500 -1.57 6.21 12.57
C ARG A 500 -2.46 6.76 11.45
N ARG A 501 -1.91 7.57 10.53
CA ARG A 501 -2.61 8.04 9.34
C ARG A 501 -2.71 6.97 8.24
N CYS A 502 -2.01 5.85 8.33
CA CYS A 502 -2.14 4.78 7.34
C CYS A 502 -3.58 4.25 7.29
N LEU A 503 -4.15 4.10 6.08
CA LEU A 503 -5.48 3.53 5.85
C LEU A 503 -5.47 1.99 5.72
N ASP A 504 -4.31 1.36 5.92
CA ASP A 504 -4.05 -0.07 5.73
C ASP A 504 -4.52 -0.61 4.38
N CYS A 505 -4.20 0.07 3.27
CA CYS A 505 -4.78 -0.17 1.94
C CYS A 505 -4.87 -1.66 1.56
N GLY A 506 -3.79 -2.43 1.73
CA GLY A 506 -3.74 -3.87 1.41
C GLY A 506 -4.36 -4.82 2.44
N VAL A 507 -4.95 -4.31 3.52
CA VAL A 507 -5.36 -5.04 4.74
C VAL A 507 -4.16 -5.68 5.44
N CYS A 508 -3.57 -6.72 4.88
CA CYS A 508 -2.26 -7.18 5.27
C CYS A 508 -1.20 -6.10 4.95
N SER A 509 -0.38 -5.75 5.92
CA SER A 509 0.69 -4.75 5.75
C SER A 509 1.96 -5.30 5.11
N GLU A 510 2.06 -6.62 4.96
CA GLU A 510 3.30 -7.30 4.56
C GLU A 510 4.48 -6.99 5.49
N CYS A 511 4.22 -6.82 6.80
CA CYS A 511 5.27 -6.65 7.80
C CYS A 511 6.14 -7.89 8.03
N GLN A 512 5.78 -9.03 7.40
CA GLN A 512 6.47 -10.32 7.43
C GLN A 512 6.57 -11.03 8.79
N GLU A 513 6.09 -10.43 9.87
CA GLU A 513 6.16 -11.04 11.21
C GLU A 513 5.49 -12.42 11.27
N CYS A 514 4.39 -12.62 10.54
CA CYS A 514 3.71 -13.91 10.46
C CYS A 514 4.52 -14.98 9.72
N VAL A 515 5.35 -14.60 8.74
CA VAL A 515 6.27 -15.50 8.03
C VAL A 515 7.37 -15.94 8.99
N ILE A 516 7.98 -14.99 9.69
CA ILE A 516 9.11 -15.23 10.61
C ILE A 516 8.72 -16.18 11.75
N VAL A 517 7.52 -16.03 12.32
CA VAL A 517 7.08 -16.88 13.45
C VAL A 517 6.39 -18.17 13.03
N CYS A 518 6.22 -18.44 11.73
CA CYS A 518 5.49 -19.61 11.25
C CYS A 518 6.35 -20.89 11.46
N PRO A 519 5.96 -21.81 12.36
CA PRO A 519 6.74 -23.02 12.59
C PRO A 519 6.63 -24.04 11.45
N ALA A 520 5.60 -23.89 10.60
CA ALA A 520 5.32 -24.79 9.49
C ALA A 520 5.86 -24.29 8.15
N ASP A 521 6.47 -23.10 8.11
CA ASP A 521 7.00 -22.45 6.91
C ASP A 521 5.99 -22.41 5.74
N CYS A 522 4.70 -22.20 6.05
CA CYS A 522 3.60 -22.31 5.10
C CYS A 522 2.96 -20.97 4.71
N VAL A 523 3.61 -19.84 5.03
CA VAL A 523 3.10 -18.50 4.72
C VAL A 523 3.89 -17.93 3.54
N HIS A 524 3.30 -17.99 2.35
CA HIS A 524 3.89 -17.50 1.11
C HIS A 524 3.13 -16.26 0.64
N LEU A 525 3.70 -15.08 0.85
CA LEU A 525 3.09 -13.79 0.45
C LEU A 525 3.26 -13.49 -1.05
N ASP A 526 3.97 -14.33 -1.77
CA ASP A 526 4.22 -14.32 -3.20
C ASP A 526 3.36 -15.35 -3.96
N ALA A 527 2.52 -16.11 -3.26
CA ALA A 527 1.54 -16.98 -3.89
C ALA A 527 0.51 -16.17 -4.70
N HIS A 528 0.17 -16.68 -5.87
CA HIS A 528 -0.84 -16.12 -6.77
C HIS A 528 -2.11 -16.98 -6.71
N ASP A 529 -3.24 -16.38 -7.04
CA ASP A 529 -4.51 -17.10 -7.17
C ASP A 529 -4.38 -18.18 -8.25
N GLN A 530 -5.01 -19.33 -7.99
CA GLN A 530 -5.01 -20.47 -8.89
C GLN A 530 -6.46 -20.84 -9.17
N GLU A 531 -6.83 -20.82 -10.45
CA GLU A 531 -8.07 -21.41 -10.91
C GLU A 531 -7.86 -22.92 -11.02
N LEU A 532 -8.74 -23.68 -10.36
CA LEU A 532 -8.71 -25.13 -10.38
C LEU A 532 -9.92 -25.64 -11.14
N GLU A 533 -9.67 -26.29 -12.28
CA GLU A 533 -10.70 -27.03 -12.99
C GLU A 533 -10.91 -28.39 -12.30
N VAL A 534 -12.14 -28.63 -11.85
CA VAL A 534 -12.53 -29.89 -11.19
C VAL A 534 -13.70 -30.50 -11.93
N GLU A 535 -13.53 -31.73 -12.41
CA GLU A 535 -14.61 -32.49 -13.02
C GLU A 535 -15.46 -33.14 -11.92
N VAL A 536 -16.74 -32.76 -11.86
CA VAL A 536 -17.70 -33.28 -10.87
C VAL A 536 -18.96 -33.78 -11.57
N GLY A 537 -19.52 -34.88 -11.07
CA GLY A 537 -20.75 -35.44 -11.64
C GLY A 537 -22.04 -34.76 -11.14
N ALA A 538 -21.97 -33.98 -10.06
CA ALA A 538 -23.10 -33.24 -9.52
C ALA A 538 -22.62 -32.04 -8.67
N VAL A 539 -23.42 -30.97 -8.65
CA VAL A 539 -23.17 -29.76 -7.86
C VAL A 539 -24.37 -29.52 -6.92
N ILE A 540 -24.11 -29.22 -5.64
CA ILE A 540 -25.15 -28.82 -4.69
C ILE A 540 -24.89 -27.39 -4.22
N LEU A 541 -25.82 -26.49 -4.54
CA LEU A 541 -25.80 -25.08 -4.15
C LEU A 541 -26.36 -24.94 -2.73
N ALA A 542 -25.49 -24.66 -1.77
CA ALA A 542 -25.82 -24.49 -0.36
C ALA A 542 -25.34 -23.12 0.16
N THR A 543 -25.54 -22.08 -0.66
CA THR A 543 -24.98 -20.73 -0.46
C THR A 543 -25.63 -19.95 0.68
N GLY A 544 -26.81 -20.39 1.15
CA GLY A 544 -27.48 -19.80 2.30
C GLY A 544 -28.27 -18.54 1.95
N PHE A 545 -28.20 -17.55 2.85
CA PHE A 545 -28.90 -16.28 2.75
C PHE A 545 -28.00 -15.14 3.24
N GLU A 546 -28.34 -13.92 2.86
CA GLU A 546 -27.80 -12.69 3.43
C GLU A 546 -28.77 -12.05 4.42
N LEU A 547 -28.24 -11.26 5.34
CA LEU A 547 -29.07 -10.43 6.22
C LEU A 547 -29.52 -9.17 5.49
N PHE A 548 -30.75 -8.74 5.75
CA PHE A 548 -31.26 -7.47 5.27
C PHE A 548 -30.41 -6.31 5.81
N PRO A 549 -29.96 -5.37 4.96
CA PRO A 549 -29.16 -4.22 5.38
C PRO A 549 -30.02 -3.27 6.23
N ALA A 550 -29.81 -3.25 7.54
CA ALA A 550 -30.66 -2.49 8.47
C ALA A 550 -30.64 -0.96 8.24
N ASP A 551 -29.57 -0.43 7.65
CA ASP A 551 -29.43 0.96 7.25
C ASP A 551 -30.33 1.36 6.06
N ALA A 552 -30.86 0.41 5.30
CA ALA A 552 -31.93 0.65 4.33
C ALA A 552 -33.25 1.11 4.99
N LYS A 553 -33.36 1.04 6.33
CA LYS A 553 -34.43 1.68 7.13
C LYS A 553 -33.85 2.80 8.01
N PRO A 554 -33.51 3.97 7.45
CA PRO A 554 -32.85 5.05 8.19
C PRO A 554 -33.65 5.55 9.40
N GLN A 555 -34.98 5.40 9.39
CA GLN A 555 -35.87 5.75 10.51
C GLN A 555 -35.61 4.93 11.79
N TYR A 556 -34.93 3.78 11.68
CA TYR A 556 -34.54 2.97 12.86
C TYR A 556 -33.14 3.32 13.37
N GLY A 557 -32.39 4.15 12.64
CA GLY A 557 -31.14 4.73 13.12
C GLY A 557 -29.96 3.76 13.25
N TYR A 558 -30.01 2.59 12.61
CA TYR A 558 -28.86 1.69 12.52
C TYR A 558 -27.67 2.39 11.83
N GLY A 559 -26.45 2.16 12.32
CA GLY A 559 -25.22 2.85 11.86
C GLY A 559 -25.08 4.30 12.37
N ARG A 560 -26.20 5.00 12.58
CA ARG A 560 -26.25 6.36 13.16
C ARG A 560 -26.14 6.34 14.68
N TYR A 561 -27.00 5.56 15.34
CA TYR A 561 -27.05 5.46 16.80
C TYR A 561 -26.32 4.21 17.27
N LYS A 562 -25.35 4.38 18.17
CA LYS A 562 -24.47 3.26 18.58
C LYS A 562 -25.22 2.18 19.35
N ASN A 563 -26.32 2.53 20.02
CA ASN A 563 -27.13 1.59 20.81
C ASN A 563 -28.25 0.92 20.00
N VAL A 564 -28.27 1.09 18.67
CA VAL A 564 -29.12 0.31 17.76
C VAL A 564 -28.26 -0.77 17.11
N ILE A 565 -28.52 -2.03 17.46
CA ILE A 565 -27.77 -3.19 16.97
C ILE A 565 -28.69 -4.15 16.22
N THR A 566 -28.13 -5.10 15.46
CA THR A 566 -28.91 -6.16 14.82
C THR A 566 -29.08 -7.38 15.74
N GLY A 567 -30.03 -8.26 15.39
CA GLY A 567 -30.18 -9.56 16.03
C GLY A 567 -28.91 -10.41 15.98
N MET A 568 -28.12 -10.32 14.90
CA MET A 568 -26.84 -11.04 14.77
C MET A 568 -25.80 -10.53 15.77
N GLN A 569 -25.71 -9.21 15.97
CA GLN A 569 -24.85 -8.62 17.00
C GLN A 569 -25.29 -9.06 18.40
N MET A 570 -26.59 -9.08 18.68
CA MET A 570 -27.09 -9.56 19.97
C MET A 570 -26.80 -11.06 20.18
N ASP A 571 -26.95 -11.91 19.15
CA ASP A 571 -26.58 -13.33 19.25
C ASP A 571 -25.10 -13.49 19.61
N ARG A 572 -24.22 -12.68 18.99
CA ARG A 572 -22.79 -12.64 19.34
C ARG A 572 -22.50 -12.19 20.76
N LEU A 573 -23.25 -11.24 21.31
CA LEU A 573 -23.13 -10.81 22.71
C LEU A 573 -23.58 -11.89 23.71
N LEU A 574 -24.53 -12.74 23.31
CA LEU A 574 -25.08 -13.81 24.15
C LEU A 574 -24.34 -15.15 24.00
N ALA A 575 -23.61 -15.35 22.89
CA ALA A 575 -22.92 -16.61 22.61
C ALA A 575 -21.86 -16.96 23.68
N PRO A 576 -21.58 -18.24 23.94
CA PRO A 576 -20.49 -18.63 24.84
C PRO A 576 -19.10 -18.12 24.42
N THR A 577 -18.91 -17.97 23.11
CA THR A 577 -17.67 -17.44 22.49
C THR A 577 -17.68 -15.92 22.31
N ARG A 578 -18.59 -15.20 22.99
CA ARG A 578 -18.84 -13.76 22.85
C ARG A 578 -17.57 -12.90 22.94
N PRO A 579 -17.54 -11.74 22.26
CA PRO A 579 -16.38 -10.84 22.29
C PRO A 579 -16.18 -10.16 23.66
N TYR A 580 -17.27 -10.00 24.42
CA TYR A 580 -17.27 -9.41 25.76
C TYR A 580 -17.83 -10.41 26.76
N ASN A 581 -17.30 -10.45 27.99
CA ASN A 581 -17.83 -11.34 29.03
C ASN A 581 -19.21 -10.93 29.59
N ASN A 582 -19.93 -10.00 28.93
CA ASN A 582 -21.28 -9.58 29.27
C ASN A 582 -21.98 -8.92 28.06
N VAL A 583 -23.29 -8.67 28.15
CA VAL A 583 -24.03 -7.85 27.17
C VAL A 583 -23.81 -6.38 27.52
N LEU A 584 -23.15 -5.63 26.63
CA LEU A 584 -22.76 -4.24 26.85
C LEU A 584 -23.30 -3.33 25.75
N ARG A 585 -23.65 -2.10 26.11
CA ARG A 585 -24.04 -1.03 25.18
C ARG A 585 -22.84 -0.62 24.33
N PRO A 586 -22.93 -0.59 22.99
CA PRO A 586 -21.80 -0.17 22.15
C PRO A 586 -21.41 1.30 22.31
N SER A 587 -22.29 2.15 22.83
CA SER A 587 -21.99 3.57 23.04
C SER A 587 -20.97 3.84 24.14
N ASP A 588 -21.10 3.17 25.29
CA ASP A 588 -20.37 3.49 26.52
C ASP A 588 -19.95 2.27 27.36
N GLY A 589 -20.24 1.05 26.90
CA GLY A 589 -19.86 -0.18 27.57
C GLY A 589 -20.63 -0.49 28.85
N LYS A 590 -21.74 0.19 29.14
CA LYS A 590 -22.60 -0.13 30.29
C LYS A 590 -23.48 -1.35 30.02
N ILE A 591 -23.97 -1.97 31.09
CA ILE A 591 -24.99 -3.03 31.00
C ILE A 591 -26.34 -2.36 30.69
N PRO A 592 -27.08 -2.80 29.67
CA PRO A 592 -28.41 -2.28 29.39
C PRO A 592 -29.43 -2.76 30.43
N GLU A 593 -30.33 -1.87 30.82
CA GLU A 593 -31.45 -2.13 31.75
C GLU A 593 -32.79 -2.21 31.01
N ARG A 594 -32.94 -1.55 29.84
CA ARG A 594 -34.19 -1.50 29.06
C ARG A 594 -33.92 -1.79 27.59
N ILE A 595 -34.19 -3.03 27.17
CA ILE A 595 -33.86 -3.54 25.85
C ILE A 595 -35.15 -3.66 25.02
N ALA A 596 -35.19 -3.01 23.86
CA ALA A 596 -36.26 -3.17 22.89
C ALA A 596 -35.86 -4.08 21.73
N TYR A 597 -36.74 -5.01 21.34
CA TYR A 597 -36.65 -5.73 20.07
C TYR A 597 -37.66 -5.19 19.08
N VAL A 598 -37.22 -4.93 17.84
CA VAL A 598 -38.08 -4.51 16.75
C VAL A 598 -38.18 -5.65 15.74
N LEU A 599 -39.28 -6.40 15.78
CA LEU A 599 -39.51 -7.51 14.86
C LEU A 599 -39.82 -7.04 13.45
N CYS A 600 -39.55 -7.92 12.48
CA CYS A 600 -39.81 -7.68 11.06
C CYS A 600 -39.06 -6.46 10.49
N THR A 601 -37.84 -6.20 10.95
CA THR A 601 -37.01 -5.13 10.36
C THR A 601 -36.60 -5.54 8.94
N GLY A 602 -37.24 -4.96 7.93
CA GLY A 602 -37.00 -5.32 6.53
C GLY A 602 -37.48 -6.73 6.16
N SER A 603 -38.43 -7.31 6.90
CA SER A 603 -39.19 -8.50 6.50
C SER A 603 -40.66 -8.15 6.42
N ARG A 604 -41.40 -8.74 5.48
CA ARG A 604 -42.81 -8.41 5.24
C ARG A 604 -42.99 -6.91 4.99
N ASP A 605 -42.07 -6.34 4.23
CA ASP A 605 -41.93 -4.91 4.04
C ASP A 605 -41.74 -4.57 2.55
N GLU A 606 -42.86 -4.23 1.91
CA GLU A 606 -42.89 -3.82 0.50
C GLU A 606 -42.15 -2.50 0.25
N THR A 607 -41.90 -1.67 1.28
CA THR A 607 -41.21 -0.38 1.10
C THR A 607 -39.73 -0.52 0.78
N VAL A 608 -39.17 -1.72 0.99
CA VAL A 608 -37.76 -2.07 0.75
C VAL A 608 -37.63 -3.33 -0.11
N ASP A 609 -38.68 -3.66 -0.86
CA ASP A 609 -38.74 -4.81 -1.78
C ASP A 609 -38.42 -6.16 -1.12
N ASN A 610 -38.82 -6.33 0.16
CA ASN A 610 -38.71 -7.62 0.85
C ASN A 610 -40.06 -8.04 1.46
N PRO A 611 -41.01 -8.51 0.63
CA PRO A 611 -42.35 -8.90 1.09
C PRO A 611 -42.34 -10.20 1.92
N LEU A 612 -41.23 -10.93 1.95
CA LEU A 612 -41.15 -12.24 2.58
C LEU A 612 -40.99 -12.17 4.10
N CYS A 613 -41.55 -13.19 4.76
CA CYS A 613 -41.23 -13.48 6.15
C CYS A 613 -39.99 -14.35 6.21
N SER A 614 -39.00 -13.92 7.00
CA SER A 614 -37.75 -14.67 7.19
C SER A 614 -37.92 -15.99 7.96
N LYS A 615 -39.11 -16.30 8.49
CA LYS A 615 -39.46 -17.43 9.38
C LYS A 615 -38.69 -17.54 10.70
N ILE A 616 -37.45 -17.06 10.78
CA ILE A 616 -36.54 -17.26 11.91
C ILE A 616 -36.52 -16.08 12.88
N CYS A 617 -36.88 -14.86 12.44
CA CYS A 617 -36.65 -13.64 13.21
C CYS A 617 -37.47 -13.53 14.50
N CYS A 618 -38.71 -14.03 14.49
CA CYS A 618 -39.49 -14.14 15.72
C CYS A 618 -38.80 -15.08 16.73
N MET A 619 -38.34 -16.25 16.27
CA MET A 619 -37.87 -17.32 17.16
C MET A 619 -36.49 -17.03 17.72
N TYR A 620 -35.55 -16.49 16.94
CA TYR A 620 -34.25 -16.11 17.51
C TYR A 620 -34.38 -14.95 18.50
N SER A 621 -35.29 -13.99 18.28
CA SER A 621 -35.50 -12.90 19.24
C SER A 621 -36.07 -13.40 20.57
N ILE A 622 -37.00 -14.35 20.52
CA ILE A 622 -37.53 -15.02 21.72
C ILE A 622 -36.43 -15.81 22.44
N LYS A 623 -35.58 -16.53 21.69
CA LYS A 623 -34.38 -17.19 22.24
C LYS A 623 -33.48 -16.18 22.93
N HIS A 624 -33.19 -15.04 22.30
CA HIS A 624 -32.37 -13.99 22.90
C HIS A 624 -32.97 -13.48 24.20
N ASN A 625 -34.29 -13.25 24.26
CA ASN A 625 -34.95 -12.81 25.49
C ASN A 625 -34.73 -13.78 26.65
N GLN A 626 -34.92 -15.09 26.43
CA GLN A 626 -34.69 -16.09 27.46
C GLN A 626 -33.22 -16.12 27.93
N LEU A 627 -32.27 -15.98 27.00
CA LEU A 627 -30.84 -15.92 27.32
C LEU A 627 -30.46 -14.62 28.07
N ILE A 628 -31.08 -13.50 27.70
CA ILE A 628 -30.93 -12.22 28.39
C ILE A 628 -31.44 -12.35 29.80
N MET A 629 -32.61 -12.93 30.06
CA MET A 629 -33.12 -13.10 31.42
C MET A 629 -32.19 -13.96 32.30
N GLY A 630 -31.51 -14.94 31.71
CA GLY A 630 -30.48 -15.71 32.42
C GLY A 630 -29.20 -14.90 32.71
N THR A 631 -28.83 -13.97 31.83
CA THR A 631 -27.58 -13.20 31.90
C THR A 631 -27.72 -11.88 32.66
N LEU A 632 -28.86 -11.20 32.47
CA LEU A 632 -29.27 -9.90 32.97
C LEU A 632 -30.68 -10.03 33.60
N PRO A 633 -30.80 -10.61 34.80
CA PRO A 633 -32.10 -10.93 35.40
C PRO A 633 -32.95 -9.70 35.79
N LEU A 634 -32.36 -8.51 35.80
CA LEU A 634 -33.04 -7.25 36.11
C LEU A 634 -33.35 -6.41 34.87
N ALA A 635 -32.95 -6.85 33.67
CA ALA A 635 -33.23 -6.12 32.45
C ALA A 635 -34.71 -6.25 32.08
N ASP A 636 -35.35 -5.13 31.78
CA ASP A 636 -36.68 -5.08 31.17
C ASP A 636 -36.51 -5.26 29.65
N VAL A 637 -37.17 -6.28 29.10
CA VAL A 637 -37.05 -6.64 27.69
C VAL A 637 -38.43 -6.55 27.04
N THR A 638 -38.56 -5.65 26.08
CA THR A 638 -39.81 -5.39 25.36
C THR A 638 -39.68 -5.74 23.89
N VAL A 639 -40.54 -6.64 23.41
CA VAL A 639 -40.60 -7.04 22.01
C VAL A 639 -41.76 -6.34 21.32
N TYR A 640 -41.45 -5.49 20.36
CA TYR A 640 -42.43 -4.83 19.49
C TYR A 640 -42.65 -5.68 18.25
N TYR A 641 -43.90 -6.08 18.00
CA TYR A 641 -44.24 -7.00 16.93
C TYR A 641 -45.58 -6.68 16.26
N MET A 642 -45.71 -7.03 14.97
CA MET A 642 -47.00 -7.01 14.28
C MET A 642 -47.77 -8.31 14.52
N ASP A 643 -47.11 -9.42 14.16
CA ASP A 643 -47.55 -10.80 14.39
C ASP A 643 -46.33 -11.63 14.77
N VAL A 644 -46.49 -12.59 15.68
CA VAL A 644 -45.48 -13.60 15.97
C VAL A 644 -45.75 -14.83 15.11
N ARG A 645 -44.76 -15.26 14.32
CA ARG A 645 -44.83 -16.48 13.51
C ARG A 645 -43.96 -17.57 14.12
N ALA A 646 -44.56 -18.40 14.97
CA ALA A 646 -43.95 -19.55 15.62
C ALA A 646 -44.11 -20.84 14.79
N ALA A 647 -43.62 -20.81 13.55
CA ALA A 647 -43.75 -21.94 12.63
C ALA A 647 -42.72 -23.03 12.96
N GLY A 648 -43.10 -24.01 13.77
CA GLY A 648 -42.26 -25.14 14.15
C GLY A 648 -42.83 -25.91 15.34
N LYS A 649 -42.33 -27.13 15.56
CA LYS A 649 -42.77 -27.95 16.69
C LYS A 649 -42.19 -27.38 17.99
N GLY A 650 -43.06 -27.01 18.94
CA GLY A 650 -42.64 -26.50 20.25
C GLY A 650 -42.36 -24.99 20.29
N TYR A 651 -42.54 -24.27 19.17
CA TYR A 651 -42.20 -22.84 19.08
C TYR A 651 -43.24 -21.91 19.72
N ASP A 652 -44.52 -22.32 19.74
CA ASP A 652 -45.56 -21.57 20.46
C ASP A 652 -45.38 -21.69 21.98
N GLU A 653 -45.08 -22.90 22.46
CA GLU A 653 -44.72 -23.14 23.86
C GLU A 653 -43.45 -22.36 24.26
N PHE A 654 -42.49 -22.23 23.34
CA PHE A 654 -41.28 -21.44 23.54
C PHE A 654 -41.58 -19.93 23.67
N PHE A 655 -42.52 -19.41 22.89
CA PHE A 655 -43.01 -18.04 22.98
C PHE A 655 -43.75 -17.78 24.30
N GLU A 656 -44.68 -18.66 24.68
CA GLU A 656 -45.42 -18.54 25.94
C GLU A 656 -44.50 -18.67 27.15
N GLN A 657 -43.46 -19.50 27.07
CA GLN A 657 -42.42 -19.57 28.10
C GLN A 657 -41.67 -18.24 28.26
N ALA A 658 -41.31 -17.57 27.17
CA ALA A 658 -40.63 -16.27 27.25
C ALA A 658 -41.51 -15.18 27.89
N LYS A 659 -42.82 -15.18 27.62
CA LYS A 659 -43.77 -14.32 28.33
C LYS A 659 -43.81 -14.65 29.82
N ALA A 660 -43.91 -15.92 30.18
CA ALA A 660 -43.94 -16.37 31.56
C ALA A 660 -42.65 -16.03 32.34
N MET A 661 -41.52 -15.92 31.65
CA MET A 661 -40.24 -15.47 32.22
C MET A 661 -40.14 -13.95 32.41
N GLY A 662 -41.12 -13.16 31.94
CA GLY A 662 -41.24 -11.73 32.20
C GLY A 662 -40.96 -10.81 31.02
N ALA A 663 -40.87 -11.32 29.79
CA ALA A 663 -40.68 -10.47 28.61
C ALA A 663 -42.00 -9.77 28.26
N SER A 664 -41.92 -8.46 28.03
CA SER A 664 -43.06 -7.66 27.60
C SER A 664 -43.22 -7.80 26.09
N PHE A 665 -44.43 -8.11 25.62
CA PHE A 665 -44.73 -8.19 24.19
C PHE A 665 -45.78 -7.13 23.86
N VAL A 666 -45.39 -6.15 23.05
CA VAL A 666 -46.25 -5.04 22.63
C VAL A 666 -46.60 -5.21 21.18
N ARG A 667 -47.89 -5.44 20.88
CA ARG A 667 -48.34 -5.52 19.51
C ARG A 667 -48.40 -4.11 18.92
N GLY A 668 -47.46 -3.78 18.06
CA GLY A 668 -47.31 -2.44 17.52
C GLY A 668 -46.29 -2.33 16.40
N ARG A 669 -46.43 -1.26 15.62
CA ARG A 669 -45.52 -0.92 14.52
C ARG A 669 -44.66 0.27 14.90
N ILE A 670 -43.33 0.11 14.86
CA ILE A 670 -42.40 1.21 15.10
C ILE A 670 -42.40 2.14 13.88
N ALA A 671 -42.71 3.42 14.11
CA ALA A 671 -42.63 4.48 13.10
C ALA A 671 -41.20 5.00 12.96
N GLU A 672 -40.57 5.37 14.08
CA GLU A 672 -39.20 5.90 14.11
C GLU A 672 -38.52 5.70 15.47
N ILE A 673 -37.18 5.81 15.46
CA ILE A 673 -36.31 5.77 16.64
C ILE A 673 -35.49 7.06 16.67
N VAL A 674 -35.44 7.71 17.83
CA VAL A 674 -34.68 8.95 18.03
C VAL A 674 -33.76 8.81 19.25
N GLU A 675 -32.48 9.14 19.10
CA GLU A 675 -31.52 9.19 20.21
C GLU A 675 -31.66 10.49 21.01
N LYS A 676 -31.77 10.36 22.34
CA LYS A 676 -31.76 11.47 23.30
C LYS A 676 -30.32 11.88 23.64
N GLU A 677 -30.14 13.06 24.22
CA GLU A 677 -28.82 13.60 24.62
C GLU A 677 -28.02 12.67 25.56
N ASN A 678 -28.73 11.84 26.35
CA ASN A 678 -28.11 10.86 27.25
C ASN A 678 -27.72 9.53 26.57
N GLY A 679 -27.97 9.38 25.26
CA GLY A 679 -27.71 8.18 24.47
C GLY A 679 -28.80 7.10 24.54
N ASN A 680 -29.92 7.37 25.25
CA ASN A 680 -31.08 6.47 25.25
C ASN A 680 -31.91 6.68 23.98
N LEU A 681 -32.70 5.67 23.62
CA LEU A 681 -33.46 5.58 22.37
C LEU A 681 -34.94 5.70 22.68
N LEU A 682 -35.59 6.71 22.09
CA LEU A 682 -37.03 6.92 22.16
C LEU A 682 -37.68 6.28 20.94
N LEU A 683 -38.49 5.25 21.16
CA LEU A 683 -39.25 4.54 20.14
C LEU A 683 -40.64 5.17 20.05
N ARG A 684 -41.03 5.57 18.85
CA ARG A 684 -42.39 6.00 18.53
C ARG A 684 -43.09 4.89 17.78
N TYR A 685 -44.19 4.40 18.32
CA TYR A 685 -44.90 3.26 17.76
C TYR A 685 -46.42 3.40 17.86
N GLU A 686 -47.10 2.76 16.93
CA GLU A 686 -48.55 2.57 16.97
C GLU A 686 -48.85 1.40 17.92
N ASP A 687 -49.59 1.67 19.00
CA ASP A 687 -50.11 0.62 19.90
C ASP A 687 -51.42 0.05 19.33
N ILE A 688 -51.32 -1.13 18.71
CA ILE A 688 -52.45 -1.78 18.03
C ILE A 688 -53.44 -2.35 19.05
N GLU A 689 -52.99 -2.74 20.24
CA GLU A 689 -53.86 -3.29 21.29
C GLU A 689 -54.70 -2.20 21.96
N SER A 690 -54.14 -0.99 22.13
CA SER A 690 -54.82 0.14 22.79
C SER A 690 -55.59 1.08 21.85
N GLY A 691 -55.93 0.62 20.64
CA GLY A 691 -56.78 1.38 19.69
C GLY A 691 -56.03 2.25 18.67
N GLY A 692 -54.75 1.97 18.39
CA GLY A 692 -53.98 2.57 17.29
C GLY A 692 -53.36 3.94 17.58
N GLY A 693 -53.27 4.33 18.85
CA GLY A 693 -52.62 5.58 19.24
C GLY A 693 -51.09 5.51 19.08
N MET A 694 -50.48 6.65 18.75
CA MET A 694 -49.01 6.79 18.79
C MET A 694 -48.54 6.92 20.24
N VAL A 695 -47.63 6.03 20.64
CA VAL A 695 -47.05 5.96 21.98
C VAL A 695 -45.53 6.11 21.88
N GLU A 696 -44.92 6.69 22.91
CA GLU A 696 -43.47 6.78 23.04
C GLU A 696 -42.98 5.89 24.18
N ALA A 697 -41.92 5.13 23.97
CA ALA A 697 -41.24 4.36 25.00
C ALA A 697 -39.72 4.57 24.92
N GLU A 698 -39.08 4.74 26.06
CA GLU A 698 -37.63 4.93 26.13
C GLU A 698 -36.92 3.64 26.53
N HIS A 699 -35.87 3.32 25.77
CA HIS A 699 -35.00 2.15 25.93
C HIS A 699 -33.54 2.59 25.91
N ASP A 700 -32.63 1.78 26.45
CA ASP A 700 -31.18 2.07 26.42
C ASP A 700 -30.42 1.23 25.39
N LEU A 701 -31.03 0.17 24.87
CA LEU A 701 -30.54 -0.65 23.77
C LEU A 701 -31.69 -1.10 22.88
N VAL A 702 -31.53 -1.03 21.56
CA VAL A 702 -32.49 -1.54 20.58
C VAL A 702 -31.84 -2.62 19.74
N VAL A 703 -32.55 -3.74 19.58
CA VAL A 703 -32.17 -4.87 18.73
C VAL A 703 -33.13 -4.95 17.55
N LEU A 704 -32.62 -4.71 16.35
CA LEU A 704 -33.33 -4.84 15.10
C LEU A 704 -33.32 -6.30 14.67
N ALA A 705 -34.48 -6.94 14.67
CA ALA A 705 -34.61 -8.29 14.16
C ALA A 705 -34.75 -8.24 12.62
N VAL A 706 -33.59 -8.17 11.97
CA VAL A 706 -33.44 -8.03 10.52
C VAL A 706 -33.91 -9.27 9.77
N GLY A 707 -34.45 -9.03 8.57
CA GLY A 707 -34.82 -10.09 7.66
C GLY A 707 -33.65 -10.81 7.01
N VAL A 708 -33.97 -11.84 6.24
CA VAL A 708 -33.06 -12.55 5.34
C VAL A 708 -33.46 -12.32 3.90
N ARG A 709 -32.49 -12.35 3.00
CA ARG A 709 -32.63 -12.23 1.54
C ARG A 709 -31.73 -13.27 0.85
N PRO A 710 -31.98 -13.63 -0.42
CA PRO A 710 -31.08 -14.50 -1.17
C PRO A 710 -29.66 -13.92 -1.23
N SER A 711 -28.64 -14.79 -1.16
CA SER A 711 -27.23 -14.38 -0.97
C SER A 711 -26.42 -14.16 -2.24
N LEU A 712 -26.83 -14.74 -3.37
CA LEU A 712 -26.04 -14.77 -4.60
C LEU A 712 -26.95 -14.67 -5.81
N ASP A 713 -26.46 -14.00 -6.86
CA ASP A 713 -27.01 -14.12 -8.21
C ASP A 713 -26.42 -15.38 -8.86
N PRO A 714 -27.24 -16.41 -9.18
CA PRO A 714 -26.76 -17.60 -9.86
C PRO A 714 -26.08 -17.31 -11.21
N ALA A 715 -26.35 -16.16 -11.84
CA ALA A 715 -25.69 -15.74 -13.06
C ALA A 715 -24.18 -15.49 -12.88
N GLU A 716 -23.73 -15.14 -11.67
CA GLU A 716 -22.30 -14.99 -11.36
C GLU A 716 -21.60 -16.36 -11.29
N LEU A 717 -22.28 -17.37 -10.75
CA LEU A 717 -21.75 -18.74 -10.64
C LEU A 717 -21.88 -19.55 -11.93
N PHE A 718 -22.92 -19.26 -12.72
CA PHE A 718 -23.25 -19.94 -13.97
C PHE A 718 -23.46 -18.90 -15.06
N PRO A 719 -22.36 -18.39 -15.68
CA PRO A 719 -22.46 -17.40 -16.75
C PRO A 719 -23.31 -17.88 -17.93
N GLU A 720 -23.31 -19.20 -18.16
CA GLU A 720 -24.14 -19.87 -19.13
C GLU A 720 -25.01 -20.93 -18.43
N GLY A 721 -26.33 -20.89 -18.67
CA GLY A 721 -27.24 -21.93 -18.19
C GLY A 721 -27.51 -21.92 -16.68
N ALA A 722 -27.60 -20.75 -16.07
CA ALA A 722 -27.92 -20.61 -14.65
C ALA A 722 -29.24 -21.31 -14.26
N PRO A 723 -29.32 -21.89 -13.04
CA PRO A 723 -30.58 -22.35 -12.47
C PRO A 723 -31.63 -21.24 -12.44
N ALA A 724 -32.89 -21.60 -12.67
CA ALA A 724 -34.00 -20.67 -12.59
C ALA A 724 -34.12 -20.10 -11.17
N LEU A 725 -34.61 -18.86 -11.07
CA LEU A 725 -34.98 -18.22 -9.82
C LEU A 725 -36.49 -18.25 -9.64
N ASP A 726 -36.95 -18.27 -8.39
CA ASP A 726 -38.35 -18.11 -8.03
C ASP A 726 -38.78 -16.63 -8.07
N GLU A 727 -40.04 -16.35 -7.75
CA GLU A 727 -40.58 -14.99 -7.73
C GLU A 727 -39.96 -14.07 -6.66
N PHE A 728 -39.17 -14.64 -5.73
CA PHE A 728 -38.49 -13.95 -4.65
C PHE A 728 -36.96 -13.98 -4.79
N LEU A 729 -36.46 -14.35 -5.96
CA LEU A 729 -35.04 -14.41 -6.31
C LEU A 729 -34.23 -15.48 -5.56
N TYR A 730 -34.89 -16.49 -4.98
CA TYR A 730 -34.21 -17.70 -4.51
C TYR A 730 -34.06 -18.71 -5.65
N LEU A 731 -33.14 -19.67 -5.50
CA LEU A 731 -32.98 -20.75 -6.46
C LEU A 731 -34.26 -21.58 -6.54
N ALA A 732 -34.89 -21.60 -7.71
CA ALA A 732 -36.13 -22.31 -7.93
C ALA A 732 -35.91 -23.82 -7.95
N GLU A 733 -36.81 -24.51 -7.28
CA GLU A 733 -36.92 -25.95 -7.33
C GLU A 733 -37.88 -26.35 -8.47
N ALA A 734 -37.59 -27.46 -9.16
CA ALA A 734 -38.43 -27.95 -10.25
C ALA A 734 -39.85 -28.26 -9.76
N ASN A 735 -39.96 -28.82 -8.56
CA ASN A 735 -41.21 -28.98 -7.82
C ASN A 735 -40.87 -29.23 -6.33
N GLU A 736 -41.22 -28.30 -5.44
CA GLU A 736 -40.89 -28.41 -4.01
C GLU A 736 -41.53 -29.63 -3.32
N ASP A 737 -42.69 -30.09 -3.80
CA ASP A 737 -43.41 -31.22 -3.19
C ASP A 737 -42.93 -32.58 -3.70
N LEU A 738 -42.60 -32.67 -4.99
CA LEU A 738 -42.30 -33.94 -5.68
C LEU A 738 -40.80 -34.18 -5.85
N ASP A 739 -40.03 -33.13 -6.11
CA ASP A 739 -38.61 -33.18 -6.42
C ASP A 739 -37.80 -32.15 -5.59
N PRO A 740 -37.92 -32.13 -4.25
CA PRO A 740 -37.24 -31.13 -3.43
C PRO A 740 -35.72 -31.19 -3.60
N GLY A 741 -35.11 -30.00 -3.69
CA GLY A 741 -33.68 -29.79 -3.93
C GLY A 741 -33.24 -29.93 -5.38
N ARG A 742 -34.13 -30.25 -6.33
CA ARG A 742 -33.78 -30.35 -7.75
C ARG A 742 -33.99 -29.03 -8.46
N THR A 743 -32.96 -28.52 -9.12
CA THR A 743 -33.06 -27.27 -9.91
C THR A 743 -33.53 -27.53 -11.34
N SER A 744 -33.70 -26.45 -12.12
CA SER A 744 -33.97 -26.53 -13.56
C SER A 744 -32.79 -27.08 -14.39
N VAL A 745 -31.58 -27.14 -13.83
CA VAL A 745 -30.36 -27.56 -14.53
C VAL A 745 -30.00 -29.00 -14.14
N PRO A 746 -29.94 -29.95 -15.10
CA PRO A 746 -29.54 -31.33 -14.81
C PRO A 746 -28.15 -31.40 -14.16
N GLY A 747 -28.05 -32.15 -13.06
CA GLY A 747 -26.80 -32.30 -12.29
C GLY A 747 -26.53 -31.18 -11.29
N VAL A 748 -27.36 -30.13 -11.25
CA VAL A 748 -27.29 -29.05 -10.25
C VAL A 748 -28.48 -29.14 -9.31
N PHE A 749 -28.20 -29.11 -8.02
CA PHE A 749 -29.16 -29.25 -6.92
C PHE A 749 -29.03 -28.06 -5.97
N VAL A 750 -30.04 -27.82 -5.14
CA VAL A 750 -30.06 -26.74 -4.16
C VAL A 750 -30.39 -27.30 -2.78
N ALA A 751 -29.80 -26.73 -1.73
CA ALA A 751 -30.01 -27.17 -0.36
C ALA A 751 -30.16 -25.99 0.61
N GLY A 752 -30.86 -26.26 1.70
CA GLY A 752 -31.03 -25.31 2.80
C GLY A 752 -31.65 -23.99 2.35
N ALA A 753 -31.13 -22.90 2.90
CA ALA A 753 -31.72 -21.57 2.72
C ALA A 753 -31.44 -20.90 1.37
N ALA A 754 -30.63 -21.53 0.52
CA ALA A 754 -30.41 -21.06 -0.85
C ALA A 754 -31.70 -21.16 -1.72
N ALA A 755 -32.63 -22.03 -1.33
CA ALA A 755 -33.97 -22.16 -1.93
C ALA A 755 -35.07 -21.51 -1.08
N GLY A 756 -34.75 -20.48 -0.29
CA GLY A 756 -35.72 -19.75 0.53
C GLY A 756 -35.50 -19.87 2.03
N ALA A 757 -36.05 -18.93 2.79
CA ALA A 757 -35.86 -18.84 4.23
C ALA A 757 -36.31 -20.11 4.98
N LYS A 758 -35.38 -20.76 5.67
CA LYS A 758 -35.57 -22.02 6.41
C LYS A 758 -34.86 -21.95 7.76
N ASP A 759 -35.41 -22.63 8.77
CA ASP A 759 -34.72 -22.79 10.05
C ASP A 759 -33.73 -23.97 10.01
N ILE A 760 -33.10 -24.30 11.14
CA ILE A 760 -32.08 -25.37 11.18
C ILE A 760 -32.70 -26.75 10.83
N PRO A 761 -33.78 -27.21 11.48
CA PRO A 761 -34.45 -28.46 11.10
C PRO A 761 -34.84 -28.53 9.61
N ASP A 762 -35.48 -27.49 9.08
CA ASP A 762 -35.92 -27.45 7.68
C ASP A 762 -34.72 -27.50 6.74
N SER A 763 -33.63 -26.82 7.09
CA SER A 763 -32.39 -26.83 6.30
C SER A 763 -31.72 -28.20 6.28
N ILE A 764 -31.72 -28.91 7.41
CA ILE A 764 -31.17 -30.29 7.51
C ILE A 764 -32.02 -31.25 6.67
N LEU A 765 -33.35 -31.15 6.76
CA LEU A 765 -34.26 -31.95 5.96
C LEU A 765 -34.03 -31.71 4.45
N HIS A 766 -33.96 -30.45 4.04
CA HIS A 766 -33.77 -30.06 2.66
C HIS A 766 -32.41 -30.52 2.11
N ALA A 767 -31.34 -30.44 2.92
CA ALA A 767 -30.03 -30.98 2.54
C ALA A 767 -30.07 -32.49 2.30
N GLY A 768 -30.87 -33.24 3.08
CA GLY A 768 -31.11 -34.66 2.86
C GLY A 768 -31.79 -34.95 1.52
N ALA A 769 -32.80 -34.14 1.15
CA ALA A 769 -33.46 -34.24 -0.14
C ALA A 769 -32.51 -33.99 -1.32
N ALA A 770 -31.74 -32.88 -1.26
CA ALA A 770 -30.75 -32.55 -2.27
C ALA A 770 -29.68 -33.64 -2.46
N ALA A 771 -29.20 -34.23 -1.35
CA ALA A 771 -28.23 -35.32 -1.39
C ALA A 771 -28.79 -36.57 -2.07
N VAL A 772 -30.05 -36.93 -1.81
CA VAL A 772 -30.72 -38.07 -2.45
C VAL A 772 -30.94 -37.82 -3.95
N GLN A 773 -31.34 -36.60 -4.33
CA GLN A 773 -31.51 -36.21 -5.73
C GLN A 773 -30.18 -36.28 -6.49
N ALA A 774 -29.11 -35.76 -5.89
CA ALA A 774 -27.76 -35.84 -6.46
C ALA A 774 -27.28 -37.30 -6.60
N ALA A 775 -27.46 -38.13 -5.58
CA ALA A 775 -27.10 -39.54 -5.64
C ALA A 775 -27.89 -40.29 -6.72
N ALA A 776 -29.21 -40.06 -6.82
CA ALA A 776 -30.05 -40.67 -7.84
C ALA A 776 -29.64 -40.24 -9.26
N TYR A 777 -29.24 -38.98 -9.45
CA TYR A 777 -28.72 -38.48 -10.72
C TYR A 777 -27.39 -39.16 -11.09
N LEU A 778 -26.45 -39.26 -10.16
CA LEU A 778 -25.17 -39.93 -10.36
C LEU A 778 -25.35 -41.43 -10.70
N GLU A 779 -26.28 -42.12 -10.04
CA GLU A 779 -26.59 -43.51 -10.37
C GLU A 779 -27.19 -43.67 -11.77
N ARG A 780 -28.05 -42.74 -12.20
CA ARG A 780 -28.58 -42.75 -13.58
C ARG A 780 -27.46 -42.55 -14.60
N LEU A 781 -26.51 -41.65 -14.33
CA LEU A 781 -25.34 -41.46 -15.20
C LEU A 781 -24.54 -42.76 -15.36
N LYS A 782 -24.31 -43.52 -14.30
CA LYS A 782 -23.61 -44.82 -14.37
C LYS A 782 -24.29 -45.86 -15.26
N VAL A 783 -25.62 -45.83 -15.36
CA VAL A 783 -26.41 -46.78 -16.17
C VAL A 783 -26.49 -46.36 -17.64
N THR A 784 -26.17 -45.10 -17.95
CA THR A 784 -26.29 -44.54 -19.30
C THR A 784 -24.95 -44.53 -20.08
N VAL A 785 -23.85 -44.95 -19.44
CA VAL A 785 -22.51 -45.09 -20.03
C VAL A 785 -22.26 -46.52 -20.53
#